data_AF-A0A962XBY2-F1
#
_entry.id   AF-A0A962XBY2-F1
#
_cell.length_a   1.000
_cell.length_b   1.000
_cell.length_c   1.000
_cell.angle_alpha   90.00
_cell.angle_beta   90.00
_cell.angle_gamma   90.00
#
_symmetry.space_group_name_H-M   'P 1'
#
loop_
_entity.id
_entity.type
_entity.pdbx_description
1 polymer ?
#
loop_
_entity_poly.entity_id
_entity_poly.type
_entity_poly.pdbx_seq_one_letter_code
_entity_poly.pdbx_strand_id
1 'polypeptide(L)'
;MSKPKEKTGSPDDIPQIKHPEVAQLASLPSPQDGMISISIGGNDALFADIIRFCLFLPHCGDQPFIYLGPSNDLKVSSLKTVIYSIIHNLPTRLKGVYLSIKQTTGNKPTFVLGYPNVFPASLSACLAAQTPNSNLSGFNEIDELQFFRAAGRSLNDAIECAALSAGVHYITDDVVSAFDGHEICSSVGISWINSFIYNDWRNTLLLADVPPTQESFHPNIFGQKAYATVLKNYILSKGAGRLPENPAPKTTSELPGKCQNFASNQVKRTKMAATSSLTFSYLAVDHNPPLNCGNQGAYIPGEQVRIKGSGFQPNSTIYLIFRADFGSFSSDLGTATADDQGMLDYIVTVPAEAPPTGFAMLQAGGFGADGSAHPAYTIIALVPSSTDACNYDSENTASIAGRIWSDSNGDGVQSPDEAGLEGITAFLDLDGNGTLDKGEPFATTNTDGYYTIAGLTQGGTFKLSVNISTLPAAKLTFDPDGVTSPNTAQVTLSLGQAINGNDFGYQKSTSTQTTTTITADTPDPSTVGQVVTINYSVTATSGTPTGNVTVSDGAGTTCVGTVAAGGCSLTFTSVGTKTLTATYAGDANFAHSTSVPVTHTVMGGGDNPNTTFTGPSATGSGQVTARITGEAGCSFNQAQFTSASSIPVPPPSGYIFPHGLFSFTVTGCSSGALTLQITYPQTLAADAQYWKYGKTPDNHTRHWYELPATISGNQATFTLTDGGLGDDDLTANGAIVDDGGPSVLATAVGTPIPTLSEWALLLLGLSLMAMVWQTSKGRTRLPPRTSF
;
A
#
# COMPACT_ATOMS: atom_id res chain seq x y z
N MET A 1 -27.93 57.73 -45.12
CA MET A 1 -28.15 58.10 -43.69
C MET A 1 -29.01 57.01 -43.08
N SER A 2 -28.72 56.30 -42.00
CA SER A 2 -27.50 55.96 -41.27
C SER A 2 -27.91 54.66 -40.54
N LYS A 3 -27.15 53.57 -40.72
CA LYS A 3 -27.42 52.28 -40.07
C LYS A 3 -27.39 52.40 -38.54
N PRO A 4 -28.22 51.67 -37.77
CA PRO A 4 -28.06 51.59 -36.33
C PRO A 4 -26.83 50.74 -35.97
N LYS A 5 -26.04 51.26 -35.03
CA LYS A 5 -24.80 50.65 -34.52
C LYS A 5 -25.10 49.35 -33.77
N GLU A 6 -24.42 48.28 -34.17
CA GLU A 6 -24.20 47.10 -33.32
C GLU A 6 -23.49 47.53 -32.03
N LYS A 7 -24.02 47.06 -30.89
CA LYS A 7 -23.32 47.10 -29.62
C LYS A 7 -22.13 46.15 -29.71
N THR A 8 -20.93 46.68 -29.62
CA THR A 8 -19.70 45.92 -29.36
C THR A 8 -19.81 45.29 -27.97
N GLY A 9 -19.78 43.96 -27.90
CA GLY A 9 -19.74 43.20 -26.64
C GLY A 9 -18.49 43.51 -25.80
N SER A 10 -18.64 43.35 -24.48
CA SER A 10 -17.59 43.48 -23.47
C SER A 10 -16.50 42.42 -23.68
N PRO A 11 -15.22 42.66 -23.32
CA PRO A 11 -14.13 41.68 -23.44
C PRO A 11 -14.22 40.46 -22.51
N ASP A 12 -15.41 40.14 -21.97
CA ASP A 12 -15.63 39.08 -20.95
C ASP A 12 -16.17 37.75 -21.53
N ASP A 13 -16.37 37.65 -22.85
CA ASP A 13 -17.03 36.49 -23.48
C ASP A 13 -16.05 35.49 -24.11
N ILE A 14 -15.16 34.92 -23.29
CA ILE A 14 -14.72 33.52 -23.45
C ILE A 14 -15.85 32.66 -22.88
N PRO A 15 -16.23 31.50 -23.46
CA PRO A 15 -17.28 30.66 -22.89
C PRO A 15 -17.03 30.48 -21.39
N GLN A 16 -17.93 31.05 -20.59
CA GLN A 16 -17.93 30.91 -19.15
C GLN A 16 -18.14 29.42 -18.86
N ILE A 17 -17.05 28.70 -18.60
CA ILE A 17 -17.12 27.35 -18.04
C ILE A 17 -17.84 27.52 -16.70
N LYS A 18 -19.06 26.97 -16.61
CA LYS A 18 -19.90 27.07 -15.42
C LYS A 18 -19.15 26.44 -14.23
N HIS A 19 -19.07 27.21 -13.15
CA HIS A 19 -18.39 26.91 -11.88
C HIS A 19 -18.50 25.45 -11.39
N PRO A 20 -17.38 24.72 -11.23
CA PRO A 20 -17.31 23.48 -10.46
C PRO A 20 -16.62 23.60 -9.09
N GLU A 21 -16.04 24.75 -8.71
CA GLU A 21 -15.14 24.87 -7.54
C GLU A 21 -15.80 24.79 -6.14
N VAL A 22 -17.12 24.69 -6.03
CA VAL A 22 -17.83 24.73 -4.72
C VAL A 22 -17.77 23.39 -3.97
N ALA A 23 -17.62 22.25 -4.66
CA ALA A 23 -17.70 20.91 -4.05
C ALA A 23 -16.46 20.54 -3.21
N GLN A 24 -15.25 20.90 -3.66
CA GLN A 24 -14.01 20.65 -2.90
C GLN A 24 -13.85 21.57 -1.68
N LEU A 25 -14.49 22.74 -1.69
CA LEU A 25 -14.49 23.67 -0.55
C LEU A 25 -15.40 23.19 0.60
N ALA A 26 -16.38 22.33 0.31
CA ALA A 26 -17.33 21.80 1.28
C ALA A 26 -16.75 20.70 2.20
N SER A 27 -15.53 20.21 1.93
CA SER A 27 -14.80 19.26 2.76
C SER A 27 -13.87 19.92 3.79
N LEU A 28 -13.77 21.26 3.79
CA LEU A 28 -12.88 22.00 4.67
C LEU A 28 -13.50 22.13 6.09
N PRO A 29 -12.88 21.58 7.14
CA PRO A 29 -13.43 21.60 8.49
C PRO A 29 -13.41 22.99 9.13
N SER A 30 -14.30 23.26 10.09
CA SER A 30 -14.35 24.49 10.88
C SER A 30 -14.72 24.21 12.37
N PRO A 31 -14.10 24.84 13.40
CA PRO A 31 -12.66 24.94 13.65
C PRO A 31 -12.22 24.84 15.14
N GLN A 32 -10.95 24.50 15.41
CA GLN A 32 -10.08 25.27 16.34
C GLN A 32 -8.65 25.47 15.76
N ASP A 33 -7.95 24.44 15.27
CA ASP A 33 -6.56 24.55 14.73
C ASP A 33 -6.41 24.01 13.29
N GLY A 34 -5.46 24.50 12.47
CA GLY A 34 -5.14 23.92 11.15
C GLY A 34 -4.66 24.90 10.05
N MET A 35 -4.07 24.35 8.98
CA MET A 35 -3.57 25.05 7.78
C MET A 35 -4.03 24.35 6.49
N ILE A 36 -4.00 25.05 5.35
CA ILE A 36 -4.37 24.51 4.03
C ILE A 36 -3.14 24.44 3.14
N SER A 37 -2.90 23.32 2.45
CA SER A 37 -1.93 23.20 1.35
C SER A 37 -2.64 22.79 0.06
N ILE A 38 -2.28 23.40 -1.07
CA ILE A 38 -2.92 23.12 -2.36
C ILE A 38 -1.92 23.25 -3.51
N SER A 39 -2.04 22.38 -4.52
CA SER A 39 -1.42 22.51 -5.84
C SER A 39 -2.52 22.39 -6.89
N ILE A 40 -2.81 23.47 -7.62
CA ILE A 40 -3.92 23.54 -8.57
C ILE A 40 -3.55 24.45 -9.75
N GLY A 41 -4.18 24.24 -10.91
CA GLY A 41 -3.95 25.02 -12.14
C GLY A 41 -3.27 24.23 -13.27
N GLY A 42 -2.65 23.08 -13.00
CA GLY A 42 -2.03 22.25 -14.04
C GLY A 42 -3.02 21.71 -15.07
N ASN A 43 -4.16 21.20 -14.60
CA ASN A 43 -5.24 20.71 -15.47
C ASN A 43 -5.93 21.87 -16.19
N ASP A 44 -6.16 23.00 -15.53
CA ASP A 44 -6.70 24.21 -16.15
C ASP A 44 -5.81 24.75 -17.27
N ALA A 45 -4.50 24.52 -17.18
CA ALA A 45 -3.52 24.85 -18.20
C ALA A 45 -3.31 23.73 -19.24
N LEU A 46 -4.11 22.67 -19.19
CA LEU A 46 -4.12 21.53 -20.11
C LEU A 46 -2.80 20.74 -20.16
N PHE A 47 -2.06 20.63 -19.05
CA PHE A 47 -0.76 19.94 -19.06
C PHE A 47 -0.83 18.46 -19.44
N ALA A 48 -1.91 17.77 -19.05
CA ALA A 48 -2.13 16.39 -19.47
C ALA A 48 -2.23 16.28 -21.01
N ASP A 49 -2.90 17.24 -21.65
CA ASP A 49 -3.04 17.28 -23.11
C ASP A 49 -1.73 17.65 -23.79
N ILE A 50 -0.97 18.61 -23.23
CA ILE A 50 0.38 18.93 -23.73
C ILE A 50 1.27 17.68 -23.71
N ILE A 51 1.28 16.92 -22.61
CA ILE A 51 2.04 15.68 -22.50
C ILE A 51 1.61 14.71 -23.60
N ARG A 52 0.31 14.51 -23.81
CA ARG A 52 -0.22 13.62 -24.86
C ARG A 52 0.22 14.06 -26.24
N PHE A 53 0.04 15.33 -26.60
CA PHE A 53 0.46 15.85 -27.90
C PHE A 53 1.96 15.66 -28.11
N CYS A 54 2.77 15.95 -27.10
CA CYS A 54 4.21 15.77 -27.15
C CYS A 54 4.68 14.31 -27.04
N LEU A 55 3.84 13.34 -26.68
CA LEU A 55 4.22 11.93 -26.75
C LEU A 55 3.98 11.34 -28.15
N PHE A 56 3.01 11.85 -28.89
CA PHE A 56 2.52 11.23 -30.13
C PHE A 56 2.76 12.05 -31.39
N LEU A 57 3.05 13.35 -31.29
CA LEU A 57 3.30 14.23 -32.43
C LEU A 57 4.71 14.85 -32.35
N PRO A 58 5.52 14.74 -33.41
CA PRO A 58 6.78 15.46 -33.49
C PRO A 58 6.53 16.98 -33.56
N HIS A 59 7.44 17.79 -33.04
CA HIS A 59 7.35 19.24 -32.96
C HIS A 59 6.05 19.73 -32.29
N CYS A 60 5.59 19.04 -31.23
CA CYS A 60 4.28 19.25 -30.62
C CYS A 60 3.91 20.72 -30.33
N GLY A 61 4.88 21.55 -29.95
CA GLY A 61 4.65 22.96 -29.62
C GLY A 61 4.26 23.83 -30.83
N ASP A 62 4.78 23.52 -32.01
CA ASP A 62 4.53 24.26 -33.25
C ASP A 62 3.39 23.64 -34.07
N GLN A 63 2.80 22.54 -33.58
CA GLN A 63 1.62 21.93 -34.18
C GLN A 63 0.47 22.94 -34.24
N PRO A 64 -0.21 23.08 -35.39
CA PRO A 64 -1.35 23.97 -35.53
C PRO A 64 -2.53 23.46 -34.68
N PHE A 65 -2.90 24.25 -33.68
CA PHE A 65 -4.06 24.11 -32.83
C PHE A 65 -5.19 25.00 -33.35
N ILE A 66 -6.32 24.39 -33.72
CA ILE A 66 -7.52 25.12 -34.11
C ILE A 66 -8.47 25.19 -32.92
N TYR A 67 -8.92 26.41 -32.61
CA TYR A 67 -9.93 26.67 -31.60
C TYR A 67 -11.03 27.57 -32.16
N LEU A 68 -12.22 27.52 -31.56
CA LEU A 68 -13.30 28.43 -31.90
C LEU A 68 -13.06 29.78 -31.24
N GLY A 69 -12.94 30.83 -32.07
CA GLY A 69 -12.89 32.20 -31.60
C GLY A 69 -14.21 32.62 -30.94
N PRO A 70 -14.22 33.76 -30.22
CA PRO A 70 -15.43 34.28 -29.56
C PRO A 70 -16.62 34.53 -30.51
N SER A 71 -16.35 34.63 -31.80
CA SER A 71 -17.34 34.84 -32.85
C SER A 71 -17.76 33.54 -33.55
N ASN A 72 -17.44 32.37 -32.98
CA ASN A 72 -17.58 31.04 -33.59
C ASN A 72 -16.82 30.90 -34.92
N ASP A 73 -15.76 31.68 -35.12
CA ASP A 73 -14.88 31.57 -36.27
C ASP A 73 -13.69 30.65 -35.95
N LEU A 74 -13.35 29.75 -36.87
CA LEU A 74 -12.19 28.86 -36.71
C LEU A 74 -10.91 29.71 -36.72
N LYS A 75 -10.14 29.65 -35.63
CA LYS A 75 -8.83 30.28 -35.51
C LYS A 75 -7.75 29.22 -35.48
N VAL A 76 -6.69 29.43 -36.25
CA VAL A 76 -5.48 28.59 -36.23
C VAL A 76 -4.39 29.30 -35.48
N SER A 77 -3.78 28.64 -34.51
CA SER A 77 -2.58 29.11 -33.82
C SER A 77 -1.67 27.92 -33.51
N SER A 78 -0.45 28.11 -33.05
CA SER A 78 0.34 26.96 -32.58
C SER A 78 -0.14 26.51 -31.19
N LEU A 79 -0.02 25.21 -30.85
CA LEU A 79 -0.32 24.69 -29.52
C LEU A 79 0.37 25.54 -28.44
N LYS A 80 1.63 25.88 -28.67
CA LYS A 80 2.41 26.78 -27.82
C LYS A 80 1.71 28.12 -27.57
N THR A 81 1.17 28.75 -28.61
CA THR A 81 0.49 30.05 -28.47
C THR A 81 -0.81 29.93 -27.68
N VAL A 82 -1.56 28.84 -27.88
CA VAL A 82 -2.82 28.59 -27.17
C VAL A 82 -2.57 28.31 -25.70
N ILE A 83 -1.62 27.42 -25.39
CA ILE A 83 -1.25 27.09 -24.01
C ILE A 83 -0.76 28.34 -23.26
N TYR A 84 0.13 29.13 -23.86
CA TYR A 84 0.56 30.37 -23.21
C TYR A 84 -0.60 31.35 -23.01
N SER A 85 -1.58 31.39 -23.92
CA SER A 85 -2.77 32.21 -23.73
C SER A 85 -3.66 31.71 -22.59
N ILE A 86 -3.84 30.40 -22.44
CA ILE A 86 -4.59 29.80 -21.32
C ILE A 86 -3.90 30.13 -20.00
N ILE A 87 -2.60 29.84 -19.91
CA ILE A 87 -1.78 30.15 -18.73
C ILE A 87 -1.83 31.65 -18.40
N HIS A 88 -1.86 32.53 -19.41
CA HIS A 88 -1.96 33.97 -19.20
C HIS A 88 -3.28 34.41 -18.56
N ASN A 89 -4.38 33.70 -18.81
CA ASN A 89 -5.69 34.02 -18.23
C ASN A 89 -5.94 33.31 -16.89
N LEU A 90 -5.14 32.30 -16.57
CA LEU A 90 -5.28 31.47 -15.37
C LEU A 90 -5.22 32.24 -14.03
N PRO A 91 -4.39 33.30 -13.84
CA PRO A 91 -4.26 33.96 -12.55
C PRO A 91 -5.57 34.50 -11.98
N THR A 92 -6.47 34.99 -12.84
CA THR A 92 -7.79 35.51 -12.43
C THR A 92 -8.65 34.40 -11.82
N ARG A 93 -8.65 33.21 -12.43
CA ARG A 93 -9.38 32.04 -11.95
C ARG A 93 -8.81 31.53 -10.63
N LEU A 94 -7.50 31.30 -10.59
CA LEU A 94 -6.81 30.81 -9.38
C LEU A 94 -6.94 31.77 -8.20
N LYS A 95 -6.92 33.09 -8.45
CA LYS A 95 -7.19 34.07 -7.40
C LYS A 95 -8.58 33.87 -6.80
N GLY A 96 -9.59 33.59 -7.62
CA GLY A 96 -10.95 33.26 -7.19
C GLY A 96 -11.01 32.05 -6.27
N VAL A 97 -10.30 30.97 -6.62
CA VAL A 97 -10.13 29.78 -5.78
C VAL A 97 -9.56 30.16 -4.41
N TYR A 98 -8.43 30.87 -4.39
CA TYR A 98 -7.73 31.19 -3.16
C TYR A 98 -8.53 32.12 -2.24
N LEU A 99 -9.25 33.09 -2.81
CA LEU A 99 -10.18 33.93 -2.05
C LEU A 99 -11.33 33.12 -1.46
N SER A 100 -11.87 32.16 -2.21
CA SER A 100 -12.93 31.26 -1.73
C SER A 100 -12.44 30.36 -0.60
N ILE A 101 -11.22 29.84 -0.68
CA ILE A 101 -10.56 29.09 0.42
C ILE A 101 -10.45 29.98 1.67
N LYS A 102 -9.90 31.19 1.53
CA LYS A 102 -9.76 32.13 2.65
C LYS A 102 -11.10 32.47 3.28
N GLN A 103 -12.12 32.70 2.47
CA GLN A 103 -13.47 33.00 2.95
C GLN A 103 -14.07 31.82 3.71
N THR A 104 -13.96 30.60 3.17
CA THR A 104 -14.56 29.38 3.75
C THR A 104 -13.85 28.94 5.03
N THR A 105 -12.53 29.13 5.10
CA THR A 105 -11.70 28.64 6.22
C THR A 105 -11.48 29.66 7.33
N GLY A 106 -12.07 30.85 7.24
CA GLY A 106 -11.86 31.92 8.21
C GLY A 106 -10.44 32.48 8.18
N ASN A 107 -9.89 32.65 6.98
CA ASN A 107 -8.56 33.22 6.71
C ASN A 107 -7.39 32.38 7.26
N LYS A 108 -7.54 31.05 7.36
CA LYS A 108 -6.46 30.16 7.79
C LYS A 108 -5.25 30.25 6.84
N PRO A 109 -4.02 30.03 7.35
CA PRO A 109 -2.83 30.00 6.51
C PRO A 109 -3.00 29.01 5.36
N THR A 110 -2.90 29.53 4.13
CA THR A 110 -3.04 28.76 2.90
C THR A 110 -1.71 28.78 2.16
N PHE A 111 -1.19 27.61 1.83
CA PHE A 111 0.08 27.37 1.17
C PHE A 111 -0.16 26.79 -0.22
N VAL A 112 0.17 27.56 -1.25
CA VAL A 112 0.07 27.14 -2.64
C VAL A 112 1.43 26.59 -3.09
N LEU A 113 1.49 25.31 -3.39
CA LEU A 113 2.70 24.65 -3.88
C LEU A 113 2.70 24.65 -5.40
N GLY A 114 3.82 25.07 -5.99
CA GLY A 114 4.02 24.99 -7.44
C GLY A 114 4.31 23.57 -7.91
N TYR A 115 4.57 23.43 -9.21
CA TYR A 115 4.95 22.17 -9.85
C TYR A 115 6.48 22.12 -10.08
N PRO A 116 7.13 20.94 -10.05
CA PRO A 116 8.56 20.85 -10.31
C PRO A 116 8.85 21.01 -11.80
N ASN A 117 10.11 21.23 -12.18
CA ASN A 117 10.50 21.01 -13.56
C ASN A 117 10.45 19.51 -13.87
N VAL A 118 9.85 19.13 -15.00
CA VAL A 118 9.67 17.73 -15.36
C VAL A 118 10.91 17.10 -16.03
N PHE A 119 11.58 17.86 -16.90
CA PHE A 119 12.88 17.52 -17.50
C PHE A 119 13.96 18.42 -16.92
N PRO A 120 15.28 18.13 -16.95
CA PRO A 120 16.36 18.94 -16.37
C PRO A 120 16.70 20.19 -17.20
N ALA A 121 17.53 21.09 -16.64
CA ALA A 121 17.96 22.30 -17.35
C ALA A 121 18.86 21.98 -18.57
N SER A 122 19.64 20.89 -18.48
CA SER A 122 20.46 20.41 -19.60
C SER A 122 19.66 19.50 -20.52
N LEU A 123 18.96 20.09 -21.50
CA LEU A 123 18.10 19.36 -22.43
C LEU A 123 18.88 18.42 -23.35
N SER A 124 20.08 18.83 -23.78
CA SER A 124 20.97 17.98 -24.59
C SER A 124 21.45 16.74 -23.83
N ALA A 125 21.73 16.87 -22.52
CA ALA A 125 22.04 15.73 -21.68
C ALA A 125 20.82 14.82 -21.47
N CYS A 126 19.62 15.39 -21.32
CA CYS A 126 18.40 14.59 -21.24
C CYS A 126 18.20 13.76 -22.51
N LEU A 127 18.29 14.39 -23.69
CA LEU A 127 18.15 13.68 -24.95
C LEU A 127 19.22 12.60 -25.13
N ALA A 128 20.47 12.86 -24.72
CA ALA A 128 21.54 11.87 -24.76
C ALA A 128 21.35 10.71 -23.74
N ALA A 129 20.66 10.96 -22.63
CA ALA A 129 20.37 9.97 -21.60
C ALA A 129 19.10 9.14 -21.89
N GLN A 130 18.27 9.57 -22.85
CA GLN A 130 17.13 8.79 -23.33
C GLN A 130 17.65 7.51 -24.04
N THR A 131 17.32 6.35 -23.50
CA THR A 131 17.65 5.06 -24.12
C THR A 131 16.60 4.71 -25.19
N PRO A 132 16.87 3.78 -26.13
CA PRO A 132 15.86 3.28 -27.07
C PRO A 132 14.58 2.70 -26.40
N ASN A 133 14.64 2.43 -25.09
CA ASN A 133 13.53 1.94 -24.28
C ASN A 133 12.90 3.02 -23.39
N SER A 134 13.32 4.29 -23.48
CA SER A 134 12.57 5.36 -22.82
C SER A 134 11.28 5.55 -23.59
N ASN A 135 10.16 5.32 -22.91
CA ASN A 135 8.79 5.56 -23.36
C ASN A 135 8.49 7.04 -23.70
N LEU A 136 9.50 7.87 -23.98
CA LEU A 136 9.43 9.30 -24.28
C LEU A 136 9.62 9.55 -25.78
N SER A 137 9.12 8.64 -26.64
CA SER A 137 9.41 8.66 -28.08
C SER A 137 9.01 9.94 -28.80
N GLY A 138 8.07 10.73 -28.25
CA GLY A 138 7.70 12.05 -28.77
C GLY A 138 8.42 13.24 -28.11
N PHE A 139 9.21 13.03 -27.05
CA PHE A 139 10.07 14.07 -26.45
C PHE A 139 11.52 13.87 -26.91
N ASN A 140 11.71 13.71 -28.22
CA ASN A 140 12.98 13.35 -28.82
C ASN A 140 13.72 14.54 -29.44
N GLU A 141 13.14 15.74 -29.35
CA GLU A 141 13.77 16.98 -29.79
C GLU A 141 13.96 18.01 -28.67
N ILE A 142 14.98 18.86 -28.83
CA ILE A 142 15.33 19.89 -27.84
C ILE A 142 14.22 20.94 -27.73
N ASP A 143 13.58 21.31 -28.84
CA ASP A 143 12.52 22.30 -28.90
C ASP A 143 11.24 21.85 -28.17
N GLU A 144 10.89 20.56 -28.23
CA GLU A 144 9.78 19.94 -27.50
C GLU A 144 10.02 19.97 -25.99
N LEU A 145 11.19 19.48 -25.56
CA LEU A 145 11.59 19.52 -24.15
C LEU A 145 11.66 20.97 -23.63
N GLN A 146 12.15 21.89 -24.47
CA GLN A 146 12.23 23.32 -24.15
C GLN A 146 10.85 23.94 -24.04
N PHE A 147 9.93 23.62 -24.96
CA PHE A 147 8.55 24.07 -24.91
C PHE A 147 7.87 23.60 -23.64
N PHE A 148 7.98 22.30 -23.31
CA PHE A 148 7.37 21.73 -22.11
C PHE A 148 7.90 22.37 -20.82
N ARG A 149 9.22 22.49 -20.68
CA ARG A 149 9.85 23.17 -19.53
C ARG A 149 9.42 24.64 -19.45
N ALA A 150 9.28 25.34 -20.57
CA ALA A 150 8.88 26.74 -20.60
C ALA A 150 7.41 26.93 -20.23
N ALA A 151 6.52 26.06 -20.70
CA ALA A 151 5.12 26.04 -20.27
C ALA A 151 5.02 25.84 -18.76
N GLY A 152 5.76 24.87 -18.19
CA GLY A 152 5.74 24.58 -16.74
C GLY A 152 6.16 25.78 -15.89
N ARG A 153 7.21 26.51 -16.32
CA ARG A 153 7.62 27.76 -15.67
C ARG A 153 6.56 28.84 -15.76
N SER A 154 5.91 29.01 -16.91
CA SER A 154 4.84 30.00 -17.06
C SER A 154 3.61 29.67 -16.22
N LEU A 155 3.27 28.39 -16.04
CA LEU A 155 2.22 27.97 -15.10
C LEU A 155 2.59 28.34 -13.66
N ASN A 156 3.81 28.05 -13.24
CA ASN A 156 4.33 28.41 -11.93
C ASN A 156 4.30 29.93 -11.68
N ASP A 157 4.66 30.74 -12.68
CA ASP A 157 4.52 32.21 -12.62
C ASP A 157 3.05 32.63 -12.45
N ALA A 158 2.12 31.99 -13.17
CA ALA A 158 0.69 32.29 -13.06
C ALA A 158 0.13 31.95 -11.67
N ILE A 159 0.53 30.81 -11.10
CA ILE A 159 0.19 30.36 -9.75
C ILE A 159 0.72 31.34 -8.70
N GLU A 160 1.98 31.75 -8.81
CA GLU A 160 2.60 32.74 -7.92
C GLU A 160 1.86 34.08 -7.99
N CYS A 161 1.59 34.59 -9.18
CA CYS A 161 0.91 35.87 -9.34
C CYS A 161 -0.54 35.83 -8.79
N ALA A 162 -1.24 34.71 -8.94
CA ALA A 162 -2.56 34.50 -8.33
C ALA A 162 -2.48 34.46 -6.79
N ALA A 163 -1.50 33.74 -6.25
CA ALA A 163 -1.29 33.59 -4.81
C ALA A 163 -0.95 34.95 -4.15
N LEU A 164 -0.02 35.70 -4.75
CA LEU A 164 0.31 37.06 -4.34
C LEU A 164 -0.93 37.96 -4.36
N SER A 165 -1.72 37.90 -5.43
CA SER A 165 -2.93 38.72 -5.59
C SER A 165 -4.05 38.35 -4.61
N ALA A 166 -4.08 37.12 -4.10
CA ALA A 166 -5.03 36.67 -3.08
C ALA A 166 -4.50 36.86 -1.64
N GLY A 167 -3.21 37.18 -1.48
CA GLY A 167 -2.57 37.24 -0.18
C GLY A 167 -2.53 35.87 0.51
N VAL A 168 -2.10 34.83 -0.22
CA VAL A 168 -1.78 33.50 0.33
C VAL A 168 -0.29 33.23 0.19
N HIS A 169 0.23 32.22 0.89
CA HIS A 169 1.62 31.81 0.73
C HIS A 169 1.77 31.01 -0.56
N TYR A 170 2.91 31.17 -1.24
CA TYR A 170 3.30 30.33 -2.36
C TYR A 170 4.70 29.76 -2.11
N ILE A 171 4.91 28.52 -2.56
CA ILE A 171 6.12 27.73 -2.31
C ILE A 171 6.55 27.09 -3.64
N THR A 172 6.80 27.92 -4.65
CA THR A 172 7.12 27.44 -6.00
C THR A 172 8.62 27.24 -6.18
N ASP A 173 9.42 28.26 -5.83
CA ASP A 173 10.88 28.19 -6.00
C ASP A 173 11.50 27.07 -5.17
N ASP A 174 11.05 26.89 -3.92
CA ASP A 174 11.54 25.82 -3.05
C ASP A 174 11.18 24.42 -3.59
N VAL A 175 10.00 24.26 -4.22
CA VAL A 175 9.61 23.00 -4.88
C VAL A 175 10.51 22.76 -6.09
N VAL A 176 10.69 23.76 -6.95
CA VAL A 176 11.56 23.64 -8.12
C VAL A 176 12.99 23.28 -7.71
N SER A 177 13.56 24.00 -6.75
CA SER A 177 14.91 23.75 -6.25
C SER A 177 15.07 22.40 -5.56
N ALA A 178 14.03 21.89 -4.88
CA ALA A 178 14.09 20.56 -4.28
C ALA A 178 14.15 19.45 -5.35
N PHE A 179 13.55 19.67 -6.52
CA PHE A 179 13.53 18.71 -7.62
C PHE A 179 14.69 18.87 -8.62
N ASP A 180 15.50 19.93 -8.51
CA ASP A 180 16.68 20.11 -9.36
C ASP A 180 17.65 18.93 -9.20
N GLY A 181 17.99 18.27 -10.30
CA GLY A 181 18.81 17.06 -10.28
C GLY A 181 18.02 15.77 -10.02
N HIS A 182 16.69 15.84 -9.94
CA HIS A 182 15.78 14.71 -9.77
C HIS A 182 14.67 14.65 -10.83
N GLU A 183 14.78 15.46 -11.89
CA GLU A 183 13.85 15.44 -13.01
C GLU A 183 13.94 14.15 -13.86
N ILE A 184 13.02 13.95 -14.79
CA ILE A 184 13.11 12.90 -15.82
C ILE A 184 14.36 13.16 -16.67
N CYS A 185 15.18 12.14 -16.90
CA CYS A 185 16.51 12.23 -17.52
C CYS A 185 17.64 12.84 -16.66
N SER A 186 17.43 13.13 -15.38
CA SER A 186 18.53 13.66 -14.57
C SER A 186 19.71 12.66 -14.48
N SER A 187 20.93 13.18 -14.58
CA SER A 187 22.18 12.41 -14.47
C SER A 187 22.74 12.36 -13.04
N VAL A 188 22.14 13.10 -12.09
CA VAL A 188 22.71 13.36 -10.76
C VAL A 188 22.10 12.48 -9.67
N GLY A 189 20.88 11.96 -9.86
CA GLY A 189 20.18 11.14 -8.88
C GLY A 189 19.03 10.31 -9.46
N ILE A 190 18.37 9.52 -8.61
CA ILE A 190 17.14 8.81 -8.97
C ILE A 190 16.07 9.86 -9.29
N SER A 191 15.34 9.65 -10.39
CA SER A 191 14.24 10.54 -10.76
C SER A 191 13.13 10.48 -9.72
N TRP A 192 12.65 11.64 -9.28
CA TRP A 192 11.53 11.78 -8.36
C TRP A 192 10.20 11.95 -9.07
N ILE A 193 10.22 11.97 -10.41
CA ILE A 193 9.08 12.09 -11.28
C ILE A 193 9.00 10.81 -12.11
N ASN A 194 7.82 10.19 -12.15
CA ASN A 194 7.59 9.05 -13.01
C ASN A 194 7.73 9.45 -14.48
N SER A 195 8.44 8.66 -15.28
CA SER A 195 8.45 8.81 -16.74
C SER A 195 7.12 8.39 -17.35
N PHE A 196 6.98 8.35 -18.69
CA PHE A 196 5.81 7.74 -19.32
C PHE A 196 5.78 6.24 -18.99
N ILE A 197 4.70 5.77 -18.36
CA ILE A 197 4.56 4.37 -17.98
C ILE A 197 3.53 3.71 -18.91
N TYR A 198 4.03 2.91 -19.84
CA TYR A 198 3.21 2.32 -20.91
C TYR A 198 2.59 0.97 -20.52
N ASN A 199 3.19 0.18 -19.60
CA ASN A 199 2.74 -1.18 -19.22
C ASN A 199 3.70 -2.00 -18.31
N ASP A 200 4.73 -1.42 -17.69
CA ASP A 200 5.76 -2.21 -16.99
C ASP A 200 5.44 -2.48 -15.51
N TRP A 201 4.81 -3.62 -15.26
CA TRP A 201 4.49 -4.16 -13.92
C TRP A 201 5.71 -4.74 -13.18
N ARG A 202 6.91 -4.74 -13.78
CA ARG A 202 8.07 -5.46 -13.22
C ARG A 202 9.10 -4.61 -12.49
N ASN A 203 8.93 -3.29 -12.31
CA ASN A 203 10.02 -2.52 -11.71
C ASN A 203 9.68 -1.29 -10.85
N THR A 204 8.49 -1.19 -10.27
CA THR A 204 8.20 -0.21 -9.22
C THR A 204 7.81 -0.89 -7.92
N LEU A 205 8.68 -0.79 -6.92
CA LEU A 205 8.49 -1.18 -5.52
C LEU A 205 7.48 -0.25 -4.79
N LEU A 206 6.33 0.07 -5.40
CA LEU A 206 5.33 0.97 -4.82
C LEU A 206 3.91 0.59 -5.25
N LEU A 207 3.10 0.20 -4.25
CA LEU A 207 1.62 0.17 -4.13
C LEU A 207 0.82 -0.42 -5.30
N ALA A 208 -0.03 -1.41 -5.01
CA ALA A 208 -0.72 -2.26 -5.97
C ALA A 208 -1.93 -1.62 -6.71
N ASP A 209 -2.11 -0.29 -6.63
CA ASP A 209 -3.47 0.27 -6.60
C ASP A 209 -3.77 1.44 -7.58
N VAL A 210 -2.94 1.71 -8.60
CA VAL A 210 -3.25 2.68 -9.67
C VAL A 210 -2.79 2.14 -11.04
N PRO A 211 -3.59 2.24 -12.13
CA PRO A 211 -3.11 1.89 -13.46
C PRO A 211 -1.81 2.66 -13.76
N PRO A 212 -0.71 1.98 -14.15
CA PRO A 212 0.60 2.61 -14.26
C PRO A 212 0.61 3.89 -15.13
N THR A 213 -0.27 3.97 -16.12
CA THR A 213 -0.45 5.12 -17.00
C THR A 213 -0.89 6.41 -16.29
N GLN A 214 -1.68 6.34 -15.21
CA GLN A 214 -2.18 7.50 -14.47
C GLN A 214 -1.09 8.18 -13.63
N GLU A 215 -0.05 7.45 -13.26
CA GLU A 215 1.11 7.97 -12.51
C GLU A 215 2.16 8.63 -13.41
N SER A 216 1.97 8.61 -14.74
CA SER A 216 2.92 9.22 -15.68
C SER A 216 3.11 10.70 -15.38
N PHE A 217 4.37 11.15 -15.33
CA PHE A 217 4.76 12.55 -15.04
C PHE A 217 4.37 13.07 -13.65
N HIS A 218 3.86 12.22 -12.75
CA HIS A 218 3.58 12.58 -11.36
C HIS A 218 4.81 12.35 -10.46
N PRO A 219 4.94 13.10 -9.35
CA PRO A 219 5.95 12.79 -8.34
C PRO A 219 5.73 11.40 -7.75
N ASN A 220 6.76 10.57 -7.78
CA ASN A 220 6.75 9.27 -7.10
C ASN A 220 6.93 9.44 -5.57
N ILE A 221 7.03 8.35 -4.81
CA ILE A 221 7.16 8.42 -3.35
C ILE A 221 8.30 9.34 -2.87
N PHE A 222 9.41 9.43 -3.61
CA PHE A 222 10.53 10.30 -3.26
C PHE A 222 10.18 11.76 -3.53
N GLY A 223 9.53 12.05 -4.66
CA GLY A 223 9.01 13.38 -4.96
C GLY A 223 7.92 13.83 -3.97
N GLN A 224 7.01 12.95 -3.55
CA GLN A 224 6.01 13.26 -2.53
C GLN A 224 6.64 13.59 -1.18
N LYS A 225 7.70 12.85 -0.78
CA LYS A 225 8.49 13.17 0.41
C LYS A 225 9.20 14.53 0.30
N ALA A 226 9.67 14.89 -0.90
CA ALA A 226 10.28 16.18 -1.15
C ALA A 226 9.27 17.32 -0.98
N TYR A 227 8.06 17.18 -1.53
CA TYR A 227 6.96 18.13 -1.32
C TYR A 227 6.63 18.34 0.16
N ALA A 228 6.48 17.25 0.93
CA ALA A 228 6.24 17.32 2.36
C ALA A 228 7.37 18.03 3.12
N THR A 229 8.62 17.77 2.71
CA THR A 229 9.82 18.39 3.31
C THR A 229 9.88 19.89 3.01
N VAL A 230 9.63 20.29 1.76
CA VAL A 230 9.58 21.69 1.33
C VAL A 230 8.52 22.45 2.11
N LEU A 231 7.30 21.93 2.19
CA LEU A 231 6.21 22.55 2.94
C LEU A 231 6.58 22.71 4.43
N LYS A 232 7.09 21.64 5.06
CA LYS A 232 7.52 21.67 6.46
C LYS A 232 8.59 22.72 6.71
N ASN A 233 9.63 22.76 5.87
CA ASN A 233 10.73 23.71 6.02
C ASN A 233 10.27 25.15 5.82
N TYR A 234 9.40 25.39 4.84
CA TYR A 234 8.81 26.71 4.62
C TYR A 234 8.04 27.17 5.86
N ILE A 235 7.16 26.33 6.41
CA ILE A 235 6.39 26.63 7.63
C ILE A 235 7.33 26.95 8.80
N LEU A 236 8.34 26.10 9.04
CA LEU A 236 9.31 26.31 10.13
C LEU A 236 10.12 27.60 9.96
N SER A 237 10.47 27.97 8.72
CA SER A 237 11.22 29.20 8.43
C SER A 237 10.46 30.48 8.77
N LYS A 238 9.12 30.43 8.83
CA LYS A 238 8.26 31.57 9.17
C LYS A 238 8.01 31.70 10.69
N GLY A 239 8.53 30.77 11.50
CA GLY A 239 8.48 30.78 12.96
C GLY A 239 7.26 30.07 13.56
N ALA A 240 7.42 29.50 14.76
CA ALA A 240 6.37 28.76 15.51
C ALA A 240 5.30 29.66 16.16
N GLY A 241 5.27 30.95 15.84
CA GLY A 241 4.20 31.88 16.19
C GLY A 241 3.24 32.02 15.02
N ARG A 242 2.00 32.47 15.31
CA ARG A 242 0.91 32.73 14.34
C ARG A 242 1.51 33.17 12.99
N LEU A 243 1.49 32.26 12.00
CA LEU A 243 2.08 32.50 10.68
C LEU A 243 1.61 33.88 10.20
N PRO A 244 2.53 34.81 9.89
CA PRO A 244 2.15 36.17 9.58
C PRO A 244 1.21 36.15 8.37
N GLU A 245 0.05 36.80 8.49
CA GLU A 245 -0.85 36.99 7.35
C GLU A 245 -0.03 37.61 6.21
N ASN A 246 -0.17 37.05 5.00
CA ASN A 246 0.40 37.65 3.79
C ASN A 246 -0.65 38.63 3.24
N PRO A 247 -0.59 39.94 3.58
CA PRO A 247 -1.64 40.86 3.17
C PRO A 247 -1.66 40.93 1.64
N ALA A 248 -2.86 40.80 1.06
CA ALA A 248 -3.02 40.99 -0.37
C ALA A 248 -2.60 42.44 -0.74
N PRO A 249 -1.90 42.63 -1.87
CA PRO A 249 -1.54 43.96 -2.33
C PRO A 249 -2.79 44.80 -2.58
N LYS A 250 -2.74 46.07 -2.17
CA LYS A 250 -3.84 47.03 -2.28
C LYS A 250 -4.00 47.56 -3.70
N THR A 251 -2.92 47.58 -4.47
CA THR A 251 -2.93 48.02 -5.87
C THR A 251 -2.09 47.12 -6.76
N THR A 252 -2.38 47.12 -8.06
CA THR A 252 -1.65 46.33 -9.05
C THR A 252 -0.17 46.71 -9.13
N SER A 253 0.20 47.95 -8.80
CA SER A 253 1.58 48.43 -8.82
C SER A 253 2.46 47.85 -7.71
N GLU A 254 1.87 47.25 -6.67
CA GLU A 254 2.59 46.61 -5.56
C GLU A 254 3.00 45.16 -5.89
N LEU A 255 2.47 44.57 -6.97
CA LEU A 255 2.86 43.25 -7.45
C LEU A 255 4.22 43.29 -8.18
N PRO A 256 5.00 42.19 -8.21
CA PRO A 256 6.20 42.08 -9.04
C PRO A 256 5.89 42.39 -10.51
N GLY A 257 6.84 42.97 -11.24
CA GLY A 257 6.64 43.40 -12.64
C GLY A 257 6.12 42.28 -13.57
N LYS A 258 6.53 41.02 -13.34
CA LYS A 258 5.98 39.86 -14.05
C LYS A 258 4.47 39.68 -13.84
N CYS A 259 3.97 39.93 -12.63
CA CYS A 259 2.57 39.84 -12.24
C CYS A 259 1.73 41.04 -12.66
N GLN A 260 2.34 42.23 -12.82
CA GLN A 260 1.67 43.41 -13.35
C GLN A 260 1.21 43.20 -14.81
N ASN A 261 1.96 42.42 -15.59
CA ASN A 261 1.60 42.08 -16.97
C ASN A 261 0.39 41.15 -17.04
N PHE A 262 0.27 40.18 -16.13
CA PHE A 262 -0.93 39.34 -16.01
C PHE A 262 -2.15 40.15 -15.54
N ALA A 263 -1.96 41.07 -14.60
CA ALA A 263 -3.06 41.85 -14.02
C ALA A 263 -3.59 42.99 -14.93
N SER A 264 -2.89 43.33 -16.01
CA SER A 264 -3.28 44.39 -16.93
C SER A 264 -3.98 43.90 -18.21
N ASN A 265 -4.12 42.57 -18.41
CA ASN A 265 -4.66 41.96 -19.65
C ASN A 265 -4.03 42.50 -20.95
N GLN A 266 -2.82 43.08 -20.87
CA GLN A 266 -2.11 43.64 -22.01
C GLN A 266 -1.41 42.51 -22.77
N VAL A 267 -2.17 41.65 -23.44
CA VAL A 267 -1.60 40.81 -24.48
C VAL A 267 -1.12 41.76 -25.58
N LYS A 268 0.20 42.01 -25.65
CA LYS A 268 0.80 42.45 -26.91
C LYS A 268 0.55 41.35 -27.92
N ARG A 269 -0.60 41.41 -28.60
CA ARG A 269 -0.86 40.63 -29.80
C ARG A 269 0.16 41.12 -30.81
N THR A 270 1.28 40.44 -30.91
CA THR A 270 2.09 40.53 -32.12
C THR A 270 1.16 40.02 -33.22
N LYS A 271 0.58 40.95 -33.98
CA LYS A 271 -0.11 40.63 -35.23
C LYS A 271 0.94 39.94 -36.10
N MET A 272 0.95 38.61 -36.13
CA MET A 272 1.58 37.91 -37.24
C MET A 272 0.72 38.24 -38.45
N ALA A 273 1.32 38.94 -39.41
CA ALA A 273 0.74 39.10 -40.72
C ALA A 273 0.41 37.71 -41.28
N ALA A 274 -0.76 37.58 -41.89
CA ALA A 274 -1.09 36.43 -42.72
C ALA A 274 -0.15 36.46 -43.94
N THR A 275 1.06 35.95 -43.77
CA THR A 275 2.06 35.88 -44.84
C THR A 275 2.80 34.56 -44.77
N SER A 276 2.14 33.51 -45.25
CA SER A 276 2.70 32.49 -46.14
C SER A 276 1.59 31.52 -46.54
N SER A 277 1.58 31.12 -47.82
CA SER A 277 0.73 30.02 -48.31
C SER A 277 0.98 28.78 -47.46
N LEU A 278 -0.06 28.29 -46.79
CA LEU A 278 0.04 27.09 -45.95
C LEU A 278 0.32 25.87 -46.83
N THR A 279 1.45 25.22 -46.59
CA THR A 279 1.90 23.97 -47.25
C THR A 279 1.57 22.75 -46.39
N PHE A 280 0.43 22.71 -45.70
CA PHE A 280 0.09 21.60 -44.80
C PHE A 280 -1.40 21.24 -44.89
N SER A 281 -1.73 19.95 -44.90
CA SER A 281 -3.11 19.48 -44.75
C SER A 281 -3.52 19.36 -43.28
N TYR A 282 -4.81 19.56 -43.00
CA TYR A 282 -5.39 19.70 -41.67
C TYR A 282 -6.66 18.84 -41.51
N LEU A 283 -6.96 18.42 -40.27
CA LEU A 283 -8.15 17.64 -39.92
C LEU A 283 -8.68 18.06 -38.54
N ALA A 284 -10.00 18.20 -38.41
CA ALA A 284 -10.76 18.58 -37.23
C ALA A 284 -11.95 17.64 -37.09
N VAL A 285 -12.52 17.60 -35.89
CA VAL A 285 -13.86 17.09 -35.66
C VAL A 285 -14.83 18.27 -35.57
N ASP A 286 -15.92 18.22 -36.33
CA ASP A 286 -17.01 19.18 -36.22
C ASP A 286 -17.98 18.68 -35.13
N HIS A 287 -18.00 19.38 -33.99
CA HIS A 287 -18.76 18.96 -32.80
C HIS A 287 -20.28 19.25 -32.88
N ASN A 288 -20.86 19.37 -34.08
CA ASN A 288 -22.27 19.74 -34.29
C ASN A 288 -22.87 18.96 -35.48
N PRO A 289 -24.05 18.25 -35.44
CA PRO A 289 -24.95 17.75 -34.36
C PRO A 289 -25.41 16.25 -34.62
N PRO A 290 -26.50 15.62 -34.09
CA PRO A 290 -27.37 15.84 -32.92
C PRO A 290 -27.48 14.57 -32.01
N LEU A 291 -26.66 14.38 -30.98
CA LEU A 291 -26.93 13.37 -29.93
C LEU A 291 -26.53 13.92 -28.55
N ASN A 292 -27.53 14.48 -27.88
CA ASN A 292 -27.74 14.76 -26.45
C ASN A 292 -26.68 15.37 -25.52
N CYS A 293 -25.41 15.54 -25.86
CA CYS A 293 -24.43 16.17 -24.96
C CYS A 293 -23.55 17.18 -25.69
N GLY A 294 -23.83 18.47 -25.48
CA GLY A 294 -23.18 19.55 -26.21
C GLY A 294 -21.64 19.51 -26.11
N ASN A 295 -20.98 19.57 -27.27
CA ASN A 295 -19.60 20.02 -27.49
C ASN A 295 -18.42 19.30 -26.77
N GLN A 296 -18.48 18.02 -26.38
CA GLN A 296 -17.41 17.43 -25.53
C GLN A 296 -16.50 16.35 -26.17
N GLY A 297 -16.50 16.14 -27.50
CA GLY A 297 -15.42 15.41 -28.20
C GLY A 297 -15.16 13.93 -27.82
N ALA A 298 -16.06 13.28 -27.08
CA ALA A 298 -16.03 11.86 -26.74
C ALA A 298 -17.11 11.08 -27.50
N TYR A 299 -16.80 9.86 -27.91
CA TYR A 299 -17.62 9.03 -28.79
C TYR A 299 -17.62 7.57 -28.34
N ILE A 300 -18.73 6.87 -28.59
CA ILE A 300 -18.86 5.43 -28.36
C ILE A 300 -18.49 4.68 -29.64
N PRO A 301 -17.84 3.49 -29.57
CA PRO A 301 -17.72 2.61 -30.73
C PRO A 301 -19.07 2.42 -31.46
N GLY A 302 -19.08 2.67 -32.77
CA GLY A 302 -20.29 2.67 -33.61
C GLY A 302 -20.94 4.04 -33.85
N GLU A 303 -20.54 5.10 -33.15
CA GLU A 303 -21.08 6.45 -33.38
C GLU A 303 -20.49 7.14 -34.63
N GLN A 304 -21.25 8.09 -35.17
CA GLN A 304 -20.82 8.90 -36.31
C GLN A 304 -20.11 10.17 -35.86
N VAL A 305 -18.96 10.44 -36.47
CA VAL A 305 -18.12 11.62 -36.24
C VAL A 305 -18.01 12.39 -37.54
N ARG A 306 -18.38 13.67 -37.54
CA ARG A 306 -18.11 14.56 -38.68
C ARG A 306 -16.68 15.09 -38.55
N ILE A 307 -15.86 14.86 -39.56
CA ILE A 307 -14.51 15.39 -39.68
C ILE A 307 -14.46 16.46 -40.77
N LYS A 308 -13.73 17.53 -40.51
CA LYS A 308 -13.45 18.60 -41.48
C LYS A 308 -11.96 18.76 -41.67
N GLY A 309 -11.49 18.92 -42.89
CA GLY A 309 -10.07 19.09 -43.18
C GLY A 309 -9.82 20.13 -44.27
N SER A 310 -8.57 20.53 -44.43
CA SER A 310 -8.17 21.53 -45.43
C SER A 310 -6.75 21.29 -45.92
N GLY A 311 -6.34 21.97 -46.98
CA GLY A 311 -4.95 21.92 -47.46
C GLY A 311 -4.61 20.67 -48.26
N PHE A 312 -5.62 19.92 -48.72
CA PHE A 312 -5.45 18.84 -49.67
C PHE A 312 -5.47 19.38 -51.11
N GLN A 313 -4.96 18.59 -52.05
CA GLN A 313 -5.06 18.89 -53.47
C GLN A 313 -6.55 18.93 -53.87
N PRO A 314 -7.01 19.98 -54.59
CA PRO A 314 -8.40 20.07 -55.03
C PRO A 314 -8.85 18.84 -55.82
N ASN A 315 -10.06 18.34 -55.55
CA ASN A 315 -10.65 17.14 -56.18
C ASN A 315 -9.84 15.84 -56.00
N SER A 316 -8.92 15.78 -55.03
CA SER A 316 -8.09 14.59 -54.77
C SER A 316 -8.74 13.59 -53.83
N THR A 317 -8.31 12.33 -53.91
CA THR A 317 -8.73 11.27 -53.00
C THR A 317 -7.96 11.35 -51.67
N ILE A 318 -8.69 11.27 -50.57
CA ILE A 318 -8.19 11.28 -49.20
C ILE A 318 -8.47 9.93 -48.55
N TYR A 319 -7.45 9.30 -47.98
CA TYR A 319 -7.56 8.01 -47.28
C TYR A 319 -7.77 8.25 -45.78
N LEU A 320 -8.77 7.59 -45.20
CA LEU A 320 -9.15 7.76 -43.79
C LEU A 320 -8.77 6.52 -42.99
N ILE A 321 -7.98 6.69 -41.93
CA ILE A 321 -7.51 5.59 -41.08
C ILE A 321 -7.87 5.92 -39.63
N PHE A 322 -8.43 4.95 -38.94
CA PHE A 322 -8.69 4.98 -37.51
C PHE A 322 -7.62 4.17 -36.77
N ARG A 323 -7.09 4.71 -35.68
CA ARG A 323 -6.19 4.00 -34.78
C ARG A 323 -6.63 4.20 -33.35
N ALA A 324 -6.79 3.13 -32.59
CA ALA A 324 -7.11 3.18 -31.16
C ALA A 324 -6.14 2.30 -30.37
N ASP A 325 -6.23 2.38 -29.04
CA ASP A 325 -5.40 1.59 -28.12
C ASP A 325 -3.91 1.69 -28.47
N PHE A 326 -3.43 2.93 -28.60
CA PHE A 326 -2.04 3.25 -28.88
C PHE A 326 -1.49 2.60 -30.17
N GLY A 327 -2.38 2.35 -31.14
CA GLY A 327 -2.04 1.82 -32.46
C GLY A 327 -2.10 0.30 -32.56
N SER A 328 -2.43 -0.42 -31.48
CA SER A 328 -2.68 -1.86 -31.50
C SER A 328 -3.95 -2.20 -32.30
N PHE A 329 -4.93 -1.29 -32.29
CA PHE A 329 -6.13 -1.33 -33.09
C PHE A 329 -6.01 -0.34 -34.25
N SER A 330 -6.18 -0.83 -35.48
CA SER A 330 -6.19 0.00 -36.69
C SER A 330 -7.32 -0.46 -37.59
N SER A 331 -8.05 0.49 -38.16
CA SER A 331 -9.15 0.23 -39.09
C SER A 331 -9.08 1.20 -40.26
N ASP A 332 -9.32 0.69 -41.47
CA ASP A 332 -9.49 1.51 -42.66
C ASP A 332 -10.94 2.04 -42.68
N LEU A 333 -11.09 3.36 -42.68
CA LEU A 333 -12.39 4.03 -42.71
C LEU A 333 -12.84 4.37 -44.15
N GLY A 334 -12.06 3.99 -45.15
CA GLY A 334 -12.31 4.21 -46.56
C GLY A 334 -11.71 5.50 -47.09
N THR A 335 -12.29 6.02 -48.18
CA THR A 335 -11.81 7.22 -48.86
C THR A 335 -12.86 8.30 -48.95
N ALA A 336 -12.41 9.55 -48.92
CA ALA A 336 -13.18 10.74 -49.19
C ALA A 336 -12.57 11.53 -50.35
N THR A 337 -13.25 12.56 -50.83
CA THR A 337 -12.75 13.44 -51.89
C THR A 337 -12.71 14.87 -51.36
N ALA A 338 -11.55 15.53 -51.50
CA ALA A 338 -11.43 16.95 -51.22
C ALA A 338 -12.18 17.75 -52.27
N ASP A 339 -12.83 18.86 -51.89
CA ASP A 339 -13.56 19.72 -52.82
C ASP A 339 -12.64 20.52 -53.77
N ASP A 340 -13.23 21.41 -54.56
CA ASP A 340 -12.50 22.27 -55.51
C ASP A 340 -11.59 23.31 -54.83
N GLN A 341 -11.69 23.45 -53.51
CA GLN A 341 -10.86 24.30 -52.67
C GLN A 341 -9.84 23.50 -51.82
N GLY A 342 -9.83 22.17 -51.94
CA GLY A 342 -8.94 21.31 -51.14
C GLY A 342 -9.43 21.09 -49.71
N MET A 343 -10.73 21.27 -49.46
CA MET A 343 -11.38 21.05 -48.16
C MET A 343 -12.03 19.66 -48.10
N LEU A 344 -12.08 19.12 -46.89
CA LEU A 344 -12.76 17.87 -46.55
C LEU A 344 -13.90 18.20 -45.57
N ASP A 345 -15.11 17.69 -45.80
CA ASP A 345 -16.21 17.65 -44.84
C ASP A 345 -16.87 16.28 -45.01
N TYR A 346 -16.65 15.40 -44.05
CA TYR A 346 -16.97 13.98 -44.18
C TYR A 346 -17.45 13.40 -42.87
N ILE A 347 -18.31 12.39 -42.92
CA ILE A 347 -18.78 11.68 -41.72
C ILE A 347 -18.15 10.29 -41.72
N VAL A 348 -17.39 9.99 -40.67
CA VAL A 348 -16.83 8.66 -40.41
C VAL A 348 -17.63 7.97 -39.31
N THR A 349 -17.67 6.64 -39.31
CA THR A 349 -18.22 5.87 -38.19
C THR A 349 -17.08 5.31 -37.37
N VAL A 350 -17.10 5.53 -36.05
CA VAL A 350 -16.14 4.90 -35.14
C VAL A 350 -16.31 3.38 -35.26
N PRO A 351 -15.23 2.61 -35.50
CA PRO A 351 -15.35 1.15 -35.61
C PRO A 351 -15.99 0.57 -34.34
N ALA A 352 -17.02 -0.27 -34.49
CA ALA A 352 -17.72 -0.90 -33.36
C ALA A 352 -16.79 -1.73 -32.46
N GLU A 353 -15.72 -2.27 -33.06
CA GLU A 353 -14.75 -3.12 -32.36
C GLU A 353 -13.58 -2.34 -31.76
N ALA A 354 -13.61 -1.01 -31.85
CA ALA A 354 -12.62 -0.16 -31.22
C ALA A 354 -12.70 -0.32 -29.70
N PRO A 355 -11.56 -0.53 -29.00
CA PRO A 355 -11.56 -0.61 -27.54
C PRO A 355 -12.17 0.67 -26.93
N PRO A 356 -13.21 0.57 -26.10
CA PRO A 356 -13.95 1.73 -25.61
C PRO A 356 -13.22 2.47 -24.46
N THR A 357 -11.92 2.26 -24.30
CA THR A 357 -11.11 2.83 -23.22
C THR A 357 -9.94 3.60 -23.81
N GLY A 358 -10.01 4.93 -23.76
CA GLY A 358 -8.87 5.81 -24.07
C GLY A 358 -9.11 6.72 -25.26
N PHE A 359 -8.05 7.07 -25.98
CA PHE A 359 -8.12 7.96 -27.14
C PHE A 359 -7.92 7.19 -28.44
N ALA A 360 -8.54 7.68 -29.50
CA ALA A 360 -8.34 7.21 -30.85
C ALA A 360 -7.92 8.36 -31.78
N MET A 361 -7.01 8.05 -32.70
CA MET A 361 -6.53 8.94 -33.74
C MET A 361 -7.29 8.66 -35.04
N LEU A 362 -7.80 9.72 -35.63
CA LEU A 362 -8.33 9.78 -36.99
C LEU A 362 -7.28 10.43 -37.88
N GLN A 363 -6.83 9.70 -38.89
CA GLN A 363 -5.85 10.15 -39.87
C GLN A 363 -6.54 10.32 -41.23
N ALA A 364 -6.28 11.43 -41.91
CA ALA A 364 -6.64 11.70 -43.29
C ALA A 364 -5.37 11.88 -44.12
N GLY A 365 -5.02 10.89 -44.94
CA GLY A 365 -3.86 10.93 -45.84
C GLY A 365 -4.24 11.35 -47.25
N GLY A 366 -3.67 12.43 -47.75
CA GLY A 366 -3.84 12.90 -49.14
C GLY A 366 -2.56 13.51 -49.70
N PHE A 367 -2.64 14.03 -50.93
CA PHE A 367 -1.59 14.88 -51.48
C PHE A 367 -1.97 16.35 -51.32
N GLY A 368 -0.98 17.21 -51.16
CA GLY A 368 -1.15 18.67 -51.11
C GLY A 368 -1.12 19.28 -52.50
N ALA A 369 -1.43 20.57 -52.60
CA ALA A 369 -1.37 21.28 -53.89
C ALA A 369 0.03 21.31 -54.52
N ASP A 370 1.08 21.05 -53.73
CA ASP A 370 2.48 20.92 -54.14
C ASP A 370 2.88 19.48 -54.56
N GLY A 371 1.95 18.52 -54.49
CA GLY A 371 2.16 17.13 -54.86
C GLY A 371 2.92 16.29 -53.81
N SER A 372 3.23 16.83 -52.64
CA SER A 372 3.80 16.06 -51.53
C SER A 372 2.72 15.32 -50.74
N ALA A 373 3.08 14.28 -49.99
CA ALA A 373 2.12 13.54 -49.16
C ALA A 373 1.84 14.32 -47.86
N HIS A 374 0.57 14.60 -47.59
CA HIS A 374 0.11 15.32 -46.42
C HIS A 374 -0.87 14.47 -45.61
N PRO A 375 -0.41 13.83 -44.53
CA PRO A 375 -1.31 13.27 -43.54
C PRO A 375 -1.76 14.35 -42.57
N ALA A 376 -3.07 14.44 -42.37
CA ALA A 376 -3.70 15.28 -41.37
C ALA A 376 -4.31 14.40 -40.27
N TYR A 377 -4.30 14.87 -39.03
CA TYR A 377 -4.69 14.05 -37.87
C TYR A 377 -5.66 14.80 -36.95
N THR A 378 -6.56 14.07 -36.33
CA THR A 378 -7.38 14.55 -35.21
C THR A 378 -7.55 13.43 -34.18
N ILE A 379 -7.88 13.77 -32.94
CA ILE A 379 -8.03 12.81 -31.84
C ILE A 379 -9.47 12.89 -31.33
N ILE A 380 -10.04 11.73 -31.02
CA ILE A 380 -11.32 11.59 -30.33
C ILE A 380 -11.13 10.76 -29.06
N ALA A 381 -11.93 11.01 -28.03
CA ALA A 381 -12.01 10.11 -26.89
C ALA A 381 -12.99 8.97 -27.18
N LEU A 382 -12.64 7.75 -26.78
CA LEU A 382 -13.51 6.59 -26.82
C LEU A 382 -13.97 6.23 -25.41
N VAL A 383 -15.27 6.01 -25.29
CA VAL A 383 -15.92 5.67 -24.03
C VAL A 383 -16.88 4.49 -24.20
N PRO A 384 -17.16 3.72 -23.13
CA PRO A 384 -17.98 2.51 -23.24
C PRO A 384 -19.47 2.78 -23.28
N SER A 385 -19.94 3.98 -22.90
CA SER A 385 -21.36 4.32 -22.89
C SER A 385 -21.63 5.80 -23.18
N SER A 386 -22.87 6.11 -23.57
CA SER A 386 -23.32 7.49 -23.80
C SER A 386 -23.33 8.33 -22.53
N THR A 387 -23.48 7.68 -21.37
CA THR A 387 -23.34 8.32 -20.06
C THR A 387 -21.90 8.75 -19.77
N ASP A 388 -20.90 8.02 -20.25
CA ASP A 388 -19.48 8.37 -20.11
C ASP A 388 -19.05 9.46 -21.12
N ALA A 389 -19.66 9.49 -22.31
CA ALA A 389 -19.39 10.50 -23.36
C ALA A 389 -19.76 11.92 -22.91
N CYS A 390 -20.74 12.03 -22.02
CA CYS A 390 -21.20 13.28 -21.44
C CYS A 390 -20.35 13.75 -20.24
N ASN A 391 -19.31 12.99 -19.84
CA ASN A 391 -18.61 13.13 -18.57
C ASN A 391 -17.06 13.00 -18.70
N TYR A 392 -16.49 13.37 -19.87
CA TYR A 392 -15.04 13.26 -20.11
C TYR A 392 -14.20 14.40 -19.49
N ASP A 393 -14.81 15.31 -18.71
CA ASP A 393 -14.03 16.17 -17.82
C ASP A 393 -13.78 15.43 -16.48
N SER A 394 -12.58 15.56 -15.95
CA SER A 394 -12.20 15.06 -14.63
C SER A 394 -12.74 15.94 -13.49
N GLU A 395 -13.77 16.77 -13.70
CA GLU A 395 -14.23 17.81 -12.78
C GLU A 395 -15.60 17.55 -12.12
N ASN A 396 -16.32 16.48 -12.50
CA ASN A 396 -17.60 16.10 -11.87
C ASN A 396 -17.51 14.85 -10.97
N THR A 397 -16.44 14.70 -10.21
CA THR A 397 -16.33 13.58 -9.26
C THR A 397 -17.08 13.86 -7.96
N ALA A 398 -17.92 12.92 -7.53
CA ALA A 398 -18.58 12.93 -6.24
C ALA A 398 -17.65 12.39 -5.14
N SER A 399 -18.00 12.64 -3.88
CA SER A 399 -17.25 12.11 -2.73
C SER A 399 -18.14 11.74 -1.55
N ILE A 400 -17.70 10.73 -0.80
CA ILE A 400 -18.30 10.29 0.46
C ILE A 400 -17.25 10.45 1.55
N ALA A 401 -17.58 11.16 2.62
CA ALA A 401 -16.71 11.35 3.77
C ALA A 401 -17.43 11.07 5.08
N GLY A 402 -16.64 10.72 6.10
CA GLY A 402 -17.11 10.44 7.44
C GLY A 402 -15.96 10.27 8.43
N ARG A 403 -16.31 9.86 9.65
CA ARG A 403 -15.39 9.59 10.75
C ARG A 403 -15.65 8.21 11.34
N ILE A 404 -14.58 7.46 11.58
CA ILE A 404 -14.61 6.22 12.36
C ILE A 404 -13.96 6.49 13.70
N TRP A 405 -14.68 6.27 14.80
CA TRP A 405 -14.22 6.68 16.13
C TRP A 405 -14.38 5.59 17.21
N SER A 406 -13.61 5.77 18.28
CA SER A 406 -13.63 4.94 19.47
C SER A 406 -14.72 5.42 20.43
N ASP A 407 -15.90 4.82 20.33
CA ASP A 407 -17.01 5.05 21.25
C ASP A 407 -16.71 4.39 22.60
N SER A 408 -16.14 5.17 23.50
CA SER A 408 -15.53 4.63 24.73
C SER A 408 -16.59 4.30 25.77
N ASN A 409 -17.72 5.00 25.74
CA ASN A 409 -18.81 4.83 26.70
C ASN A 409 -19.94 3.92 26.16
N GLY A 410 -19.95 3.65 24.85
CA GLY A 410 -20.86 2.75 24.16
C GLY A 410 -22.25 3.35 23.88
N ASP A 411 -22.40 4.67 23.89
CA ASP A 411 -23.69 5.35 23.73
C ASP A 411 -24.06 5.70 22.28
N GLY A 412 -23.13 5.48 21.33
CA GLY A 412 -23.31 5.76 19.91
C GLY A 412 -23.26 7.25 19.57
N VAL A 413 -22.82 8.12 20.48
CA VAL A 413 -22.77 9.57 20.31
C VAL A 413 -21.32 10.06 20.40
N GLN A 414 -20.83 10.67 19.32
CA GLN A 414 -19.50 11.26 19.30
C GLN A 414 -19.32 12.32 20.39
N SER A 415 -18.46 12.02 21.36
CA SER A 415 -18.08 12.95 22.43
C SER A 415 -16.67 13.52 22.20
N PRO A 416 -16.35 14.75 22.69
CA PRO A 416 -15.04 15.38 22.46
C PRO A 416 -13.84 14.61 23.01
N ASP A 417 -14.05 13.73 23.98
CA ASP A 417 -13.06 12.85 24.60
C ASP A 417 -12.87 11.52 23.84
N GLU A 418 -13.63 11.28 22.77
CA GLU A 418 -13.56 10.06 21.98
C GLU A 418 -12.63 10.22 20.78
N ALA A 419 -11.54 9.46 20.82
CA ALA A 419 -10.52 9.47 19.79
C ALA A 419 -11.04 8.88 18.46
N GLY A 420 -10.47 9.33 17.35
CA GLY A 420 -10.65 8.65 16.07
C GLY A 420 -9.89 7.33 16.03
N LEU A 421 -10.36 6.41 15.19
CA LEU A 421 -9.64 5.18 14.90
C LEU A 421 -8.83 5.37 13.60
N GLU A 422 -7.50 5.44 13.72
CA GLU A 422 -6.57 5.57 12.60
C GLU A 422 -6.37 4.23 11.86
N GLY A 423 -6.16 4.27 10.54
CA GLY A 423 -5.78 3.09 9.76
C GLY A 423 -6.94 2.16 9.41
N ILE A 424 -8.19 2.54 9.68
CA ILE A 424 -9.39 1.77 9.36
C ILE A 424 -9.81 2.06 7.91
N THR A 425 -10.15 1.02 7.15
CA THR A 425 -10.57 1.17 5.76
C THR A 425 -12.09 1.21 5.62
N ALA A 426 -12.60 2.26 4.97
CA ALA A 426 -13.97 2.36 4.48
C ALA A 426 -13.99 2.25 2.95
N PHE A 427 -14.96 1.56 2.38
CA PHE A 427 -15.04 1.26 0.95
C PHE A 427 -16.46 1.20 0.41
N LEU A 428 -16.64 1.32 -0.90
CA LEU A 428 -17.92 1.10 -1.56
C LEU A 428 -18.01 -0.34 -2.05
N ASP A 429 -18.86 -1.12 -1.40
CA ASP A 429 -19.16 -2.52 -1.72
C ASP A 429 -20.08 -2.56 -2.95
N LEU A 430 -19.47 -2.63 -4.14
CA LEU A 430 -20.13 -2.51 -5.43
C LEU A 430 -20.82 -3.81 -5.85
N ASP A 431 -20.31 -4.95 -5.40
CA ASP A 431 -20.88 -6.27 -5.71
C ASP A 431 -21.76 -6.87 -4.59
N GLY A 432 -21.75 -6.23 -3.41
CA GLY A 432 -22.60 -6.55 -2.27
C GLY A 432 -22.07 -7.70 -1.41
N ASN A 433 -20.83 -8.14 -1.60
CA ASN A 433 -20.26 -9.31 -0.93
C ASN A 433 -19.69 -9.01 0.48
N GLY A 434 -19.55 -7.73 0.84
CA GLY A 434 -19.06 -7.29 2.15
C GLY A 434 -17.55 -7.41 2.36
N THR A 435 -16.77 -7.68 1.31
CA THR A 435 -15.31 -7.66 1.29
C THR A 435 -14.81 -6.55 0.37
N LEU A 436 -13.65 -5.97 0.68
CA LEU A 436 -13.02 -5.01 -0.21
C LEU A 436 -12.36 -5.75 -1.38
N ASP A 437 -12.87 -5.52 -2.58
CA ASP A 437 -12.43 -6.18 -3.81
C ASP A 437 -11.71 -5.23 -4.78
N LYS A 438 -11.03 -5.84 -5.75
CA LYS A 438 -10.28 -5.10 -6.77
C LYS A 438 -11.21 -4.23 -7.61
N GLY A 439 -10.98 -2.91 -7.56
CA GLY A 439 -11.73 -1.92 -8.34
C GLY A 439 -12.80 -1.19 -7.55
N GLU A 440 -13.00 -1.54 -6.27
CA GLU A 440 -13.90 -0.83 -5.37
C GLU A 440 -13.24 0.44 -4.80
N PRO A 441 -13.91 1.60 -4.86
CA PRO A 441 -13.41 2.83 -4.24
C PRO A 441 -13.29 2.69 -2.72
N PHE A 442 -12.16 3.11 -2.15
CA PHE A 442 -11.92 3.05 -0.71
C PHE A 442 -11.11 4.24 -0.19
N ALA A 443 -11.11 4.41 1.12
CA ALA A 443 -10.28 5.35 1.85
C ALA A 443 -9.89 4.76 3.21
N THR A 444 -8.71 5.15 3.70
CA THR A 444 -8.24 4.78 5.04
C THR A 444 -8.30 6.00 5.95
N THR A 445 -8.71 5.79 7.20
CA THR A 445 -8.84 6.87 8.17
C THR A 445 -7.49 7.45 8.60
N ASN A 446 -7.46 8.76 8.81
CA ASN A 446 -6.32 9.47 9.39
C ASN A 446 -6.25 9.33 10.92
N THR A 447 -5.28 9.99 11.56
CA THR A 447 -5.07 9.99 13.02
C THR A 447 -6.30 10.40 13.83
N ASP A 448 -7.17 11.24 13.26
CA ASP A 448 -8.39 11.73 13.90
C ASP A 448 -9.65 10.92 13.53
N GLY A 449 -9.46 9.84 12.77
CA GLY A 449 -10.51 8.91 12.36
C GLY A 449 -11.26 9.30 11.09
N TYR A 450 -10.87 10.38 10.40
CA TYR A 450 -11.59 10.85 9.21
C TYR A 450 -11.14 10.13 7.95
N TYR A 451 -12.08 9.86 7.05
CA TYR A 451 -11.84 9.31 5.71
C TYR A 451 -12.65 10.06 4.65
N THR A 452 -12.15 10.04 3.41
CA THR A 452 -12.83 10.59 2.23
C THR A 452 -12.58 9.70 1.02
N ILE A 453 -13.65 9.06 0.52
CA ILE A 453 -13.66 8.37 -0.76
C ILE A 453 -13.98 9.42 -1.83
N ALA A 454 -12.98 9.86 -2.58
CA ALA A 454 -13.09 10.88 -3.62
C ALA A 454 -13.01 10.26 -5.02
N GLY A 455 -13.23 11.07 -6.06
CA GLY A 455 -13.04 10.60 -7.43
C GLY A 455 -14.18 9.75 -7.97
N LEU A 456 -15.36 9.78 -7.34
CA LEU A 456 -16.51 8.97 -7.77
C LEU A 456 -17.10 9.56 -9.06
N THR A 457 -16.78 8.93 -10.19
CA THR A 457 -17.20 9.36 -11.54
C THR A 457 -18.64 8.97 -11.88
N GLN A 458 -19.35 8.33 -10.95
CA GLN A 458 -20.75 7.92 -11.09
C GLN A 458 -21.56 8.45 -9.90
N GLY A 459 -22.75 8.99 -10.17
CA GLY A 459 -23.79 9.17 -9.15
C GLY A 459 -24.64 7.90 -9.02
N GLY A 460 -25.26 7.69 -7.87
CA GLY A 460 -26.05 6.49 -7.59
C GLY A 460 -26.25 6.24 -6.10
N THR A 461 -26.90 5.12 -5.79
CA THR A 461 -26.95 4.58 -4.43
C THR A 461 -25.82 3.57 -4.27
N PHE A 462 -24.91 3.83 -3.35
CA PHE A 462 -23.76 2.98 -3.03
C PHE A 462 -23.95 2.37 -1.65
N LYS A 463 -23.39 1.18 -1.46
CA LYS A 463 -23.27 0.55 -0.15
C LYS A 463 -21.88 0.86 0.40
N LEU A 464 -21.82 1.80 1.32
CA LEU A 464 -20.61 2.14 2.05
C LEU A 464 -20.39 1.09 3.14
N SER A 465 -19.18 0.55 3.24
CA SER A 465 -18.84 -0.55 4.15
C SER A 465 -17.53 -0.26 4.87
N VAL A 466 -17.39 -0.73 6.12
CA VAL A 466 -16.11 -0.71 6.86
C VAL A 466 -15.47 -2.10 6.78
N ASN A 467 -14.18 -2.14 6.41
CA ASN A 467 -13.43 -3.38 6.36
C ASN A 467 -13.09 -3.85 7.79
N ILE A 468 -13.87 -4.81 8.28
CA ILE A 468 -13.78 -5.33 9.64
C ILE A 468 -12.41 -5.94 9.99
N SER A 469 -11.62 -6.38 9.00
CA SER A 469 -10.28 -6.92 9.25
C SER A 469 -9.27 -5.85 9.68
N THR A 470 -9.57 -4.58 9.37
CA THR A 470 -8.74 -3.43 9.77
C THR A 470 -9.14 -2.87 11.14
N LEU A 471 -10.31 -3.26 11.66
CA LEU A 471 -10.79 -2.80 12.97
C LEU A 471 -10.05 -3.52 14.12
N PRO A 472 -9.69 -2.80 15.21
CA PRO A 472 -9.40 -3.46 16.47
C PRO A 472 -10.65 -4.23 16.94
N ALA A 473 -10.47 -5.30 17.72
CA ALA A 473 -11.60 -6.04 18.29
C ALA A 473 -12.54 -5.07 19.02
N ALA A 474 -13.69 -4.78 18.40
CA ALA A 474 -14.59 -3.73 18.81
C ALA A 474 -16.02 -4.07 18.37
N LYS A 475 -16.98 -3.62 19.17
CA LYS A 475 -18.41 -3.75 18.92
C LYS A 475 -18.90 -2.46 18.27
N LEU A 476 -19.63 -2.60 17.15
CA LEU A 476 -20.32 -1.47 16.52
C LEU A 476 -21.36 -0.87 17.48
N THR A 477 -21.33 0.45 17.64
CA THR A 477 -22.26 1.21 18.47
C THR A 477 -23.02 2.26 17.69
N PHE A 478 -22.49 2.71 16.55
CA PHE A 478 -23.17 3.63 15.63
C PHE A 478 -22.84 3.33 14.17
N ASP A 479 -23.86 3.46 13.32
CA ASP A 479 -23.81 3.35 11.86
C ASP A 479 -24.88 4.32 11.28
N PRO A 480 -24.63 5.04 10.16
CA PRO A 480 -25.56 6.03 9.62
C PRO A 480 -26.97 5.51 9.28
N ASP A 481 -27.12 4.23 8.92
CA ASP A 481 -28.44 3.62 8.67
C ASP A 481 -28.97 2.76 9.85
N GLY A 482 -28.24 2.77 10.97
CA GLY A 482 -28.54 2.05 12.19
C GLY A 482 -27.82 0.70 12.29
N VAL A 483 -27.61 0.22 13.52
CA VAL A 483 -26.75 -0.95 13.80
C VAL A 483 -27.33 -2.31 13.39
N THR A 484 -28.47 -2.34 12.68
CA THR A 484 -29.09 -3.58 12.18
C THR A 484 -28.43 -4.13 10.93
N SER A 485 -27.75 -3.26 10.16
CA SER A 485 -26.92 -3.55 8.98
C SER A 485 -25.47 -3.28 9.37
N PRO A 486 -24.82 -4.16 10.15
CA PRO A 486 -23.61 -3.80 10.85
C PRO A 486 -22.46 -3.47 9.89
N ASN A 487 -21.83 -2.31 10.12
CA ASN A 487 -20.65 -1.80 9.43
C ASN A 487 -20.93 -1.39 7.98
N THR A 488 -22.19 -1.14 7.62
CA THR A 488 -22.58 -0.79 6.26
C THR A 488 -23.69 0.24 6.26
N ALA A 489 -23.59 1.24 5.39
CA ALA A 489 -24.61 2.27 5.18
C ALA A 489 -24.96 2.43 3.71
N GLN A 490 -26.24 2.65 3.39
CA GLN A 490 -26.63 3.11 2.05
C GLN A 490 -26.44 4.63 1.90
N VAL A 491 -25.70 5.04 0.87
CA VAL A 491 -25.46 6.45 0.55
C VAL A 491 -25.91 6.73 -0.88
N THR A 492 -26.85 7.65 -1.05
CA THR A 492 -27.28 8.12 -2.37
C THR A 492 -26.63 9.47 -2.68
N LEU A 493 -25.83 9.51 -3.75
CA LEU A 493 -25.17 10.71 -4.25
C LEU A 493 -25.53 11.01 -5.69
N SER A 494 -25.70 12.29 -5.99
CA SER A 494 -25.68 12.82 -7.35
C SER A 494 -24.23 13.01 -7.82
N LEU A 495 -24.01 12.96 -9.14
CA LEU A 495 -22.69 13.25 -9.71
C LEU A 495 -22.22 14.65 -9.29
N GLY A 496 -20.95 14.79 -8.86
CA GLY A 496 -20.38 16.03 -8.31
C GLY A 496 -20.82 16.38 -6.87
N GLN A 497 -21.63 15.54 -6.20
CA GLN A 497 -22.06 15.78 -4.82
C GLN A 497 -21.00 15.30 -3.81
N ALA A 498 -20.69 16.13 -2.82
CA ALA A 498 -19.95 15.72 -1.62
C ALA A 498 -20.93 15.44 -0.48
N ILE A 499 -20.90 14.23 0.08
CA ILE A 499 -21.71 13.82 1.24
C ILE A 499 -20.80 13.55 2.42
N ASN A 500 -21.02 14.27 3.52
CA ASN A 500 -20.28 14.15 4.77
C ASN A 500 -21.15 13.52 5.87
N GLY A 501 -20.54 13.16 7.00
CA GLY A 501 -21.25 12.68 8.19
C GLY A 501 -21.66 11.20 8.13
N ASN A 502 -21.05 10.42 7.23
CA ASN A 502 -21.23 8.99 7.16
C ASN A 502 -20.33 8.31 8.20
N ASP A 503 -20.65 8.49 9.48
CA ASP A 503 -19.72 8.15 10.56
C ASP A 503 -20.00 6.75 11.14
N PHE A 504 -18.97 6.04 11.63
CA PHE A 504 -19.11 4.73 12.30
C PHE A 504 -18.47 4.71 13.69
N GLY A 505 -19.24 4.33 14.71
CA GLY A 505 -18.81 4.29 16.11
C GLY A 505 -18.51 2.87 16.58
N TYR A 506 -17.37 2.68 17.25
CA TYR A 506 -16.94 1.37 17.74
C TYR A 506 -16.48 1.42 19.19
N GLN A 507 -17.07 0.60 20.04
CA GLN A 507 -16.61 0.38 21.41
C GLN A 507 -15.60 -0.76 21.45
N LYS A 508 -14.39 -0.49 21.94
CA LYS A 508 -13.34 -1.51 22.10
C LYS A 508 -13.85 -2.70 22.92
N SER A 509 -13.84 -3.89 22.34
CA SER A 509 -14.13 -5.14 23.04
C SER A 509 -12.90 -5.51 23.86
N THR A 510 -13.04 -5.63 25.19
CA THR A 510 -11.99 -6.22 26.02
C THR A 510 -11.91 -7.71 25.74
N SER A 511 -11.14 -8.07 24.71
CA SER A 511 -10.91 -9.45 24.33
C SER A 511 -10.00 -10.14 25.36
N THR A 512 -10.36 -11.36 25.74
CA THR A 512 -9.66 -12.13 26.76
C THR A 512 -8.34 -12.66 26.19
N GLN A 513 -7.22 -12.40 26.86
CA GLN A 513 -5.91 -12.87 26.39
C GLN A 513 -5.85 -14.39 26.31
N THR A 514 -5.38 -14.90 25.17
CA THR A 514 -5.15 -16.32 24.91
C THR A 514 -3.66 -16.66 24.84
N THR A 515 -3.36 -17.96 24.95
CA THR A 515 -2.04 -18.55 24.77
C THR A 515 -2.19 -19.81 23.91
N THR A 516 -1.43 -19.87 22.81
CA THR A 516 -1.39 -21.01 21.89
C THR A 516 -0.11 -21.81 22.13
N THR A 517 -0.16 -23.14 22.15
CA THR A 517 1.03 -23.99 22.35
C THR A 517 0.94 -25.23 21.48
N ILE A 518 2.01 -25.54 20.72
CA ILE A 518 2.18 -26.84 20.06
C ILE A 518 2.55 -27.85 21.14
N THR A 519 1.75 -28.91 21.29
CA THR A 519 1.93 -29.92 22.35
C THR A 519 2.60 -31.19 21.83
N ALA A 520 2.50 -31.49 20.54
CA ALA A 520 3.21 -32.60 19.89
C ALA A 520 3.24 -32.43 18.37
N ASP A 521 4.26 -32.99 17.72
CA ASP A 521 4.39 -33.11 16.26
C ASP A 521 4.88 -34.51 15.90
N THR A 522 3.95 -35.45 15.68
CA THR A 522 4.29 -36.88 15.64
C THR A 522 3.98 -37.48 14.25
N PRO A 523 4.90 -38.25 13.67
CA PRO A 523 6.24 -38.59 14.17
C PRO A 523 7.27 -37.51 13.87
N ASP A 524 8.15 -37.18 14.82
CA ASP A 524 9.36 -36.37 14.62
C ASP A 524 10.60 -37.20 15.00
N PRO A 525 11.49 -37.54 14.04
CA PRO A 525 11.46 -37.16 12.63
C PRO A 525 10.42 -37.91 11.79
N SER A 526 9.97 -37.29 10.69
CA SER A 526 9.16 -37.91 9.64
C SER A 526 10.00 -38.27 8.41
N THR A 527 9.48 -39.09 7.50
CA THR A 527 10.01 -39.22 6.13
C THR A 527 9.26 -38.31 5.15
N VAL A 528 9.88 -38.00 4.01
CA VAL A 528 9.20 -37.28 2.92
C VAL A 528 7.92 -38.01 2.50
N GLY A 529 6.79 -37.30 2.48
CA GLY A 529 5.48 -37.86 2.14
C GLY A 529 4.75 -38.54 3.29
N GLN A 530 5.35 -38.63 4.49
CA GLN A 530 4.68 -39.14 5.68
C GLN A 530 3.74 -38.08 6.27
N VAL A 531 2.55 -38.52 6.70
CA VAL A 531 1.61 -37.66 7.42
C VAL A 531 2.12 -37.43 8.85
N VAL A 532 2.29 -36.17 9.23
CA VAL A 532 2.68 -35.72 10.57
C VAL A 532 1.48 -35.08 11.23
N THR A 533 1.12 -35.55 12.42
CA THR A 533 0.02 -34.99 13.22
C THR A 533 0.58 -33.97 14.20
N ILE A 534 0.12 -32.72 14.08
CA ILE A 534 0.47 -31.62 14.96
C ILE A 534 -0.67 -31.40 15.94
N ASN A 535 -0.41 -31.61 17.21
CA ASN A 535 -1.35 -31.31 18.29
C ASN A 535 -1.02 -29.95 18.90
N TYR A 536 -2.06 -29.19 19.25
CA TYR A 536 -1.94 -27.89 19.88
C TYR A 536 -3.06 -27.64 20.88
N SER A 537 -2.84 -26.66 21.76
CA SER A 537 -3.85 -26.15 22.69
C SER A 537 -3.94 -24.62 22.61
N VAL A 538 -5.14 -24.10 22.86
CA VAL A 538 -5.41 -22.66 23.02
C VAL A 538 -6.13 -22.47 24.35
N THR A 539 -5.52 -21.73 25.26
CA THR A 539 -6.08 -21.41 26.59
C THR A 539 -6.34 -19.93 26.71
N ALA A 540 -7.36 -19.53 27.49
CA ALA A 540 -7.65 -18.13 27.81
C ALA A 540 -7.58 -17.89 29.32
N THR A 541 -7.36 -16.63 29.71
CA THR A 541 -7.45 -16.18 31.11
C THR A 541 -8.86 -16.31 31.69
N SER A 542 -9.90 -16.29 30.85
CA SER A 542 -11.29 -16.60 31.20
C SER A 542 -12.09 -17.04 29.96
N GLY A 543 -13.08 -17.93 30.11
CA GLY A 543 -13.88 -18.45 28.98
C GLY A 543 -13.19 -19.57 28.18
N THR A 544 -13.87 -20.09 27.16
CA THR A 544 -13.36 -21.17 26.30
C THR A 544 -13.19 -20.68 24.86
N PRO A 545 -11.95 -20.53 24.36
CA PRO A 545 -11.68 -20.14 22.98
C PRO A 545 -12.31 -21.10 21.98
N THR A 546 -12.80 -20.56 20.86
CA THR A 546 -13.36 -21.33 19.73
C THR A 546 -12.74 -20.86 18.41
N GLY A 547 -13.03 -21.55 17.30
CA GLY A 547 -12.50 -21.19 15.98
C GLY A 547 -11.32 -22.05 15.55
N ASN A 548 -10.47 -21.51 14.67
CA ASN A 548 -9.43 -22.26 13.98
C ASN A 548 -8.02 -21.88 14.43
N VAL A 549 -7.11 -22.85 14.37
CA VAL A 549 -5.67 -22.70 14.52
C VAL A 549 -5.01 -23.11 13.21
N THR A 550 -4.14 -22.24 12.70
CA THR A 550 -3.33 -22.52 11.51
C THR A 550 -1.92 -22.87 11.94
N VAL A 551 -1.42 -24.03 11.50
CA VAL A 551 -0.02 -24.43 11.69
C VAL A 551 0.74 -24.22 10.37
N SER A 552 1.92 -23.59 10.44
CA SER A 552 2.79 -23.35 9.29
C SER A 552 4.24 -23.73 9.58
N ASP A 553 4.95 -24.22 8.56
CA ASP A 553 6.40 -24.44 8.58
C ASP A 553 7.23 -23.21 8.19
N GLY A 554 6.58 -22.08 7.89
CA GLY A 554 7.23 -20.85 7.41
C GLY A 554 7.74 -20.91 5.95
N ALA A 555 7.57 -22.03 5.26
CA ALA A 555 8.04 -22.28 3.89
C ALA A 555 6.90 -22.61 2.91
N GLY A 556 5.64 -22.50 3.36
CA GLY A 556 4.43 -22.63 2.54
C GLY A 556 3.60 -23.88 2.82
N THR A 557 4.09 -24.83 3.63
CA THR A 557 3.29 -25.98 4.07
C THR A 557 2.43 -25.55 5.25
N THR A 558 1.11 -25.72 5.15
CA THR A 558 0.18 -25.34 6.23
C THR A 558 -0.92 -26.39 6.45
N CYS A 559 -1.43 -26.45 7.68
CA CYS A 559 -2.67 -27.15 8.01
C CYS A 559 -3.54 -26.29 8.93
N VAL A 560 -4.84 -26.53 8.89
CA VAL A 560 -5.83 -25.83 9.72
C VAL A 560 -6.66 -26.86 10.46
N GLY A 561 -6.86 -26.66 11.76
CA GLY A 561 -7.86 -27.40 12.54
C GLY A 561 -8.56 -26.49 13.54
N THR A 562 -9.63 -26.99 14.16
CA THR A 562 -10.37 -26.21 15.16
C THR A 562 -9.69 -26.28 16.53
N VAL A 563 -9.89 -25.28 17.38
CA VAL A 563 -9.46 -25.30 18.79
C VAL A 563 -9.97 -26.57 19.49
N ALA A 564 -11.21 -26.98 19.19
CA ALA A 564 -11.83 -28.18 19.76
C ALA A 564 -11.20 -29.50 19.25
N ALA A 565 -10.74 -29.53 17.99
CA ALA A 565 -10.04 -30.70 17.44
C ALA A 565 -8.65 -30.88 18.06
N GLY A 566 -8.02 -29.78 18.51
CA GLY A 566 -6.71 -29.80 19.19
C GLY A 566 -5.55 -30.26 18.31
N GLY A 567 -5.71 -30.29 16.99
CA GLY A 567 -4.66 -30.69 16.07
C GLY A 567 -5.01 -30.60 14.59
N CYS A 568 -4.00 -30.70 13.73
CA CYS A 568 -4.14 -30.87 12.28
C CYS A 568 -2.97 -31.69 11.71
N SER A 569 -3.06 -32.12 10.45
CA SER A 569 -2.04 -32.96 9.83
C SER A 569 -1.29 -32.24 8.70
N LEU A 570 0.03 -32.40 8.67
CA LEU A 570 0.94 -31.91 7.63
C LEU A 570 1.56 -33.08 6.86
N THR A 571 2.04 -32.81 5.65
CA THR A 571 2.86 -33.75 4.89
C THR A 571 3.98 -32.98 4.21
N PHE A 572 5.23 -33.26 4.59
CA PHE A 572 6.38 -32.55 4.06
C PHE A 572 6.90 -33.21 2.78
N THR A 573 7.23 -32.39 1.80
CA THR A 573 7.70 -32.83 0.46
C THR A 573 9.22 -32.73 0.29
N SER A 574 9.93 -32.16 1.27
CA SER A 574 11.37 -31.93 1.21
C SER A 574 12.04 -32.29 2.53
N VAL A 575 13.21 -32.91 2.42
CA VAL A 575 14.09 -33.24 3.54
C VAL A 575 14.60 -32.00 4.26
N GLY A 576 15.00 -32.16 5.51
CA GLY A 576 15.61 -31.12 6.35
C GLY A 576 14.72 -30.67 7.51
N THR A 577 15.27 -29.78 8.33
CA THR A 577 14.58 -29.21 9.49
C THR A 577 13.49 -28.23 9.04
N LYS A 578 12.31 -28.35 9.65
CA LYS A 578 11.15 -27.48 9.51
C LYS A 578 10.93 -26.76 10.84
N THR A 579 10.46 -25.52 10.78
CA THR A 579 10.15 -24.73 11.98
C THR A 579 8.66 -24.48 12.02
N LEU A 580 7.96 -25.19 12.90
CA LEU A 580 6.52 -25.17 13.01
C LEU A 580 6.05 -24.08 13.97
N THR A 581 5.04 -23.33 13.56
CA THR A 581 4.36 -22.32 14.36
C THR A 581 2.85 -22.51 14.28
N ALA A 582 2.15 -22.45 15.41
CA ALA A 582 0.70 -22.52 15.49
C ALA A 582 0.11 -21.16 15.86
N THR A 583 -0.82 -20.67 15.04
CA THR A 583 -1.40 -19.33 15.17
C THR A 583 -2.91 -19.42 15.36
N TYR A 584 -3.39 -18.89 16.47
CA TYR A 584 -4.80 -18.70 16.76
C TYR A 584 -5.18 -17.27 16.40
N ALA A 585 -6.09 -17.10 15.44
CA ALA A 585 -6.46 -15.79 14.92
C ALA A 585 -7.19 -14.90 15.95
N GLY A 586 -7.85 -15.51 16.94
CA GLY A 586 -8.75 -14.81 17.86
C GLY A 586 -10.15 -14.59 17.28
N ASP A 587 -11.00 -13.96 18.08
CA ASP A 587 -12.31 -13.45 17.71
C ASP A 587 -12.65 -12.19 18.54
N ALA A 588 -13.91 -11.73 18.48
CA ALA A 588 -14.36 -10.56 19.24
C ALA A 588 -14.22 -10.70 20.77
N ASN A 589 -14.15 -11.93 21.29
CA ASN A 589 -14.10 -12.26 22.71
C ASN A 589 -12.73 -12.80 23.16
N PHE A 590 -11.92 -13.37 22.26
CA PHE A 590 -10.61 -13.98 22.53
C PHE A 590 -9.49 -13.40 21.66
N ALA A 591 -8.37 -13.04 22.27
CA ALA A 591 -7.29 -12.35 21.57
C ALA A 591 -6.56 -13.27 20.59
N HIS A 592 -5.78 -12.69 19.68
CA HIS A 592 -4.86 -13.43 18.84
C HIS A 592 -3.68 -13.97 19.69
N SER A 593 -3.20 -15.18 19.38
CA SER A 593 -1.99 -15.73 19.99
C SER A 593 -1.23 -16.72 19.09
N THR A 594 0.10 -16.67 19.17
CA THR A 594 1.02 -17.54 18.40
C THR A 594 1.88 -18.37 19.34
N SER A 595 2.13 -19.62 18.99
CA SER A 595 3.00 -20.50 19.78
C SER A 595 4.47 -20.10 19.65
N VAL A 596 5.29 -20.54 20.62
CA VAL A 596 6.73 -20.62 20.42
C VAL A 596 7.02 -21.58 19.26
N PRO A 597 7.99 -21.30 18.37
CA PRO A 597 8.34 -22.22 17.29
C PRO A 597 8.88 -23.55 17.79
N VAL A 598 8.47 -24.66 17.15
CA VAL A 598 8.97 -26.02 17.40
C VAL A 598 9.69 -26.53 16.17
N THR A 599 10.85 -27.17 16.33
CA THR A 599 11.60 -27.77 15.22
C THR A 599 11.11 -29.19 14.94
N HIS A 600 10.97 -29.53 13.67
CA HIS A 600 10.63 -30.87 13.18
C HIS A 600 11.65 -31.32 12.13
N THR A 601 12.03 -32.59 12.09
CA THR A 601 13.05 -33.09 11.14
C THR A 601 12.44 -34.03 10.09
N VAL A 602 12.66 -33.75 8.80
CA VAL A 602 12.22 -34.60 7.69
C VAL A 602 13.40 -35.34 7.06
N MET A 603 13.34 -36.67 7.06
CA MET A 603 14.37 -37.58 6.54
C MET A 603 14.06 -38.09 5.12
N GLY A 604 15.08 -38.63 4.44
CA GLY A 604 14.95 -39.18 3.09
C GLY A 604 14.14 -40.49 3.07
N GLY A 605 13.59 -40.84 1.90
CA GLY A 605 12.69 -42.00 1.69
C GLY A 605 13.29 -43.40 1.90
N GLY A 606 14.44 -43.53 2.58
CA GLY A 606 15.06 -44.79 2.97
C GLY A 606 15.45 -44.88 4.46
N ASP A 607 15.22 -43.81 5.23
CA ASP A 607 15.54 -43.75 6.66
C ASP A 607 14.30 -44.18 7.49
N ASN A 608 14.47 -45.08 8.46
CA ASN A 608 13.36 -45.52 9.32
C ASN A 608 13.06 -44.43 10.38
N PRO A 609 11.86 -43.80 10.37
CA PRO A 609 11.50 -42.73 11.32
C PRO A 609 11.54 -43.18 12.79
N ASN A 610 11.35 -44.47 13.04
CA ASN A 610 11.42 -45.02 14.40
C ASN A 610 12.86 -45.23 14.91
N THR A 611 13.89 -44.73 14.21
CA THR A 611 15.28 -44.75 14.72
C THR A 611 15.64 -43.52 15.54
N THR A 612 14.74 -42.54 15.63
CA THR A 612 14.96 -41.31 16.41
C THR A 612 13.72 -41.05 17.29
N PHE A 613 13.94 -40.56 18.49
CA PHE A 613 12.89 -40.16 19.43
C PHE A 613 13.23 -38.81 20.05
N THR A 614 12.30 -37.86 19.99
CA THR A 614 12.42 -36.55 20.65
C THR A 614 11.26 -36.36 21.63
N GLY A 615 11.58 -35.87 22.82
CA GLY A 615 10.59 -35.60 23.87
C GLY A 615 11.15 -34.72 24.99
N PRO A 616 10.26 -34.17 25.85
CA PRO A 616 10.68 -33.28 26.92
C PRO A 616 11.44 -34.06 27.99
N SER A 617 12.54 -33.52 28.50
CA SER A 617 13.24 -34.09 29.65
C SER A 617 12.31 -34.16 30.86
N ALA A 618 12.45 -35.19 31.70
CA ALA A 618 11.58 -35.37 32.86
C ALA A 618 11.71 -34.27 33.93
N THR A 619 12.79 -33.50 33.88
CA THR A 619 13.08 -32.38 34.81
C THR A 619 12.66 -31.01 34.26
N GLY A 620 12.09 -30.95 33.05
CA GLY A 620 11.70 -29.69 32.41
C GLY A 620 12.88 -28.86 31.84
N SER A 621 14.07 -29.45 31.74
CA SER A 621 15.28 -28.80 31.22
C SER A 621 15.28 -28.51 29.70
N GLY A 622 14.35 -29.09 28.93
CA GLY A 622 14.19 -28.88 27.48
C GLY A 622 13.92 -30.17 26.71
N GLN A 623 13.89 -30.10 25.37
CA GLN A 623 13.75 -31.27 24.48
C GLN A 623 15.05 -32.09 24.46
N VAL A 624 14.94 -33.41 24.54
CA VAL A 624 16.05 -34.36 24.41
C VAL A 624 15.78 -35.25 23.20
N THR A 625 16.81 -35.52 22.40
CA THR A 625 16.71 -36.33 21.17
C THR A 625 17.63 -37.54 21.25
N ALA A 626 17.09 -38.74 21.14
CA ALA A 626 17.83 -40.00 21.06
C ALA A 626 17.79 -40.56 19.64
N ARG A 627 18.93 -41.05 19.13
CA ARG A 627 19.07 -41.60 17.78
C ARG A 627 19.84 -42.92 17.77
N ILE A 628 19.28 -43.90 17.07
CA ILE A 628 19.87 -45.22 16.81
C ILE A 628 20.59 -45.18 15.47
N THR A 629 21.82 -45.68 15.45
CA THR A 629 22.61 -45.92 14.23
C THR A 629 23.35 -47.26 14.34
N GLY A 630 23.97 -47.74 13.25
CA GLY A 630 24.88 -48.90 13.28
C GLY A 630 24.25 -50.26 13.01
N GLU A 631 22.94 -50.46 13.23
CA GLU A 631 22.26 -51.72 12.91
C GLU A 631 20.96 -51.50 12.12
N ALA A 632 20.87 -52.14 10.95
CA ALA A 632 19.69 -52.06 10.10
C ALA A 632 18.55 -52.94 10.66
N GLY A 633 17.36 -52.36 10.84
CA GLY A 633 16.16 -53.06 11.33
C GLY A 633 15.78 -52.73 12.77
N CYS A 634 16.73 -52.28 13.60
CA CYS A 634 16.43 -51.81 14.95
C CYS A 634 15.60 -50.52 14.91
N SER A 635 14.54 -50.47 15.73
CA SER A 635 13.71 -49.27 15.89
C SER A 635 13.12 -49.17 17.28
N PHE A 636 12.93 -47.93 17.76
CA PHE A 636 12.19 -47.65 18.98
C PHE A 636 10.76 -48.17 18.85
N ASN A 637 10.39 -49.09 19.73
CA ASN A 637 9.03 -49.57 19.92
C ASN A 637 8.33 -48.73 21.00
N GLN A 638 9.05 -48.44 22.08
CA GLN A 638 8.63 -47.54 23.17
C GLN A 638 9.82 -46.67 23.57
N ALA A 639 9.56 -45.41 23.88
CA ALA A 639 10.58 -44.47 24.34
C ALA A 639 9.92 -43.33 25.13
N GLN A 640 10.53 -42.93 26.24
CA GLN A 640 10.08 -41.81 27.09
C GLN A 640 11.20 -41.31 27.97
N PHE A 641 11.14 -40.04 28.37
CA PHE A 641 12.01 -39.50 29.42
C PHE A 641 11.26 -39.53 30.77
N THR A 642 11.86 -40.15 31.78
CA THR A 642 11.25 -40.34 33.11
C THR A 642 12.14 -39.77 34.22
N SER A 643 11.54 -39.43 35.36
CA SER A 643 12.32 -38.97 36.52
C SER A 643 13.13 -40.11 37.10
N ALA A 644 14.36 -39.86 37.56
CA ALA A 644 15.14 -40.87 38.29
C ALA A 644 14.45 -41.38 39.57
N SER A 645 13.49 -40.60 40.11
CA SER A 645 12.63 -41.02 41.22
C SER A 645 11.54 -42.03 40.83
N SER A 646 11.38 -42.37 39.55
CA SER A 646 10.50 -43.45 39.11
C SER A 646 11.05 -44.83 39.47
N ILE A 647 12.37 -44.91 39.70
CA ILE A 647 13.05 -46.12 40.13
C ILE A 647 12.85 -46.29 41.64
N PRO A 648 12.35 -47.45 42.12
CA PRO A 648 12.08 -47.69 43.55
C PRO A 648 13.33 -47.69 44.45
N VAL A 649 14.52 -47.73 43.84
CA VAL A 649 15.82 -47.71 44.52
C VAL A 649 16.46 -46.34 44.31
N PRO A 650 16.86 -45.63 45.38
CA PRO A 650 17.51 -44.33 45.27
C PRO A 650 18.74 -44.39 44.36
N PRO A 651 19.02 -43.31 43.61
CA PRO A 651 20.24 -43.24 42.82
C PRO A 651 21.50 -43.29 43.70
N PRO A 652 22.68 -43.57 43.11
CA PRO A 652 23.96 -43.57 43.83
C PRO A 652 24.17 -42.29 44.64
N SER A 653 24.61 -42.45 45.89
CA SER A 653 24.81 -41.31 46.80
C SER A 653 25.78 -40.30 46.21
N GLY A 654 25.38 -39.03 46.19
CA GLY A 654 26.19 -37.93 45.66
C GLY A 654 25.99 -37.67 44.17
N TYR A 655 25.09 -38.37 43.48
CA TYR A 655 24.76 -38.12 42.08
C TYR A 655 23.34 -37.59 41.91
N ILE A 656 23.16 -36.64 41.00
CA ILE A 656 21.86 -36.13 40.55
C ILE A 656 21.72 -36.30 39.04
N PHE A 657 20.48 -36.40 38.55
CA PHE A 657 20.15 -36.66 37.15
C PHE A 657 19.47 -35.42 36.55
N PRO A 658 20.24 -34.42 36.06
CA PRO A 658 19.72 -33.12 35.66
C PRO A 658 18.69 -33.17 34.52
N HIS A 659 18.68 -34.24 33.72
CA HIS A 659 17.76 -34.44 32.60
C HIS A 659 16.79 -35.62 32.81
N GLY A 660 16.85 -36.30 33.96
CA GLY A 660 16.14 -37.56 34.22
C GLY A 660 16.80 -38.76 33.54
N LEU A 661 16.01 -39.81 33.29
CA LEU A 661 16.38 -41.04 32.60
C LEU A 661 15.67 -41.12 31.25
N PHE A 662 16.33 -41.73 30.28
CA PHE A 662 15.73 -42.20 29.04
C PHE A 662 15.35 -43.68 29.22
N SER A 663 14.06 -43.97 29.14
CA SER A 663 13.49 -45.32 29.23
C SER A 663 13.00 -45.73 27.85
N PHE A 664 13.51 -46.83 27.30
CA PHE A 664 13.14 -47.27 25.97
C PHE A 664 13.15 -48.79 25.79
N THR A 665 12.45 -49.23 24.74
CA THR A 665 12.50 -50.56 24.17
C THR A 665 12.76 -50.43 22.68
N VAL A 666 13.89 -50.98 22.20
CA VAL A 666 14.17 -51.13 20.78
C VAL A 666 13.80 -52.56 20.36
N THR A 667 13.24 -52.73 19.17
CA THR A 667 12.90 -54.06 18.61
C THR A 667 13.37 -54.19 17.17
N GLY A 668 13.48 -55.42 16.66
CA GLY A 668 13.88 -55.71 15.28
C GLY A 668 15.39 -55.80 15.08
N CYS A 669 16.15 -55.97 16.16
CA CYS A 669 17.60 -56.11 16.10
C CYS A 669 17.99 -57.55 15.70
N SER A 670 18.99 -57.65 14.83
CA SER A 670 19.43 -58.87 14.15
C SER A 670 20.73 -59.44 14.75
N SER A 671 20.99 -59.20 16.04
CA SER A 671 22.19 -59.54 16.84
C SER A 671 23.44 -58.66 16.64
N GLY A 672 23.32 -57.53 15.94
CA GLY A 672 24.38 -56.55 15.79
C GLY A 672 24.58 -55.65 17.03
N ALA A 673 25.57 -54.76 16.95
CA ALA A 673 25.71 -53.68 17.92
C ALA A 673 25.06 -52.41 17.35
N LEU A 674 24.09 -51.86 18.07
CA LEU A 674 23.54 -50.54 17.77
C LEU A 674 24.33 -49.46 18.52
N THR A 675 24.42 -48.28 17.94
CA THR A 675 24.95 -47.08 18.58
C THR A 675 23.80 -46.17 18.94
N LEU A 676 23.66 -45.85 20.23
CA LEU A 676 22.71 -44.87 20.73
C LEU A 676 23.43 -43.55 20.98
N GLN A 677 22.93 -42.48 20.37
CA GLN A 677 23.40 -41.12 20.55
C GLN A 677 22.26 -40.28 21.13
N ILE A 678 22.47 -39.68 22.30
CA ILE A 678 21.46 -38.86 22.98
C ILE A 678 21.97 -37.43 23.10
N THR A 679 21.21 -36.48 22.58
CA THR A 679 21.48 -35.05 22.58
C THR A 679 20.58 -34.34 23.59
N TYR A 680 21.20 -33.67 24.56
CA TYR A 680 20.53 -32.95 25.66
C TYR A 680 20.39 -31.45 25.35
N PRO A 681 19.43 -30.75 25.99
CA PRO A 681 19.19 -29.33 25.75
C PRO A 681 20.32 -28.43 26.26
N GLN A 682 21.17 -28.92 27.16
CA GLN A 682 22.29 -28.20 27.74
C GLN A 682 23.55 -29.05 27.69
N THR A 683 24.71 -28.39 27.72
CA THR A 683 26.02 -29.06 27.82
C THR A 683 26.07 -29.92 29.08
N LEU A 684 26.45 -31.19 28.92
CA LEU A 684 26.66 -32.09 30.04
C LEU A 684 27.96 -31.69 30.76
N ALA A 685 28.01 -31.87 32.09
CA ALA A 685 29.22 -31.56 32.84
C ALA A 685 30.40 -32.43 32.35
N ALA A 686 31.62 -31.89 32.44
CA ALA A 686 32.81 -32.59 31.94
C ALA A 686 33.11 -33.90 32.69
N ASP A 687 32.61 -34.02 33.92
CA ASP A 687 32.68 -35.19 34.79
C ASP A 687 31.37 -35.99 34.82
N ALA A 688 30.43 -35.71 33.91
CA ALA A 688 29.18 -36.43 33.85
C ALA A 688 29.41 -37.92 33.56
N GLN A 689 28.59 -38.77 34.17
CA GLN A 689 28.61 -40.22 33.97
C GLN A 689 27.23 -40.70 33.54
N TYR A 690 27.16 -41.69 32.67
CA TYR A 690 25.88 -42.29 32.26
C TYR A 690 25.57 -43.49 33.17
N TRP A 691 24.50 -43.38 33.94
CA TRP A 691 24.08 -44.44 34.87
C TRP A 691 22.82 -45.13 34.38
N LYS A 692 22.75 -46.43 34.61
CA LYS A 692 21.59 -47.26 34.32
C LYS A 692 21.16 -48.02 35.57
N TYR A 693 19.86 -48.24 35.71
CA TYR A 693 19.32 -49.15 36.71
C TYR A 693 18.87 -50.46 36.05
N GLY A 694 19.70 -51.51 36.13
CA GLY A 694 19.39 -52.79 35.49
C GLY A 694 20.29 -53.94 35.94
N LYS A 695 20.27 -55.05 35.21
CA LYS A 695 21.16 -56.19 35.44
C LYS A 695 22.49 -56.01 34.71
N THR A 696 23.54 -56.63 35.24
CA THR A 696 24.84 -56.77 34.56
C THR A 696 25.20 -58.25 34.44
N PRO A 697 26.11 -58.65 33.52
CA PRO A 697 26.51 -60.04 33.36
C PRO A 697 27.08 -60.70 34.62
N ASP A 698 27.63 -59.92 35.55
CA ASP A 698 28.19 -60.36 36.83
C ASP A 698 27.20 -60.24 38.00
N ASN A 699 26.12 -59.45 37.85
CA ASN A 699 25.08 -59.29 38.86
C ASN A 699 23.67 -59.21 38.24
N HIS A 700 22.95 -60.32 38.30
CA HIS A 700 21.62 -60.49 37.72
C HIS A 700 20.48 -59.90 38.58
N THR A 701 20.79 -59.25 39.70
CA THR A 701 19.82 -58.43 40.44
C THR A 701 19.87 -57.00 39.93
N ARG A 702 18.72 -56.33 39.78
CA ARG A 702 18.69 -54.94 39.30
C ARG A 702 19.39 -54.01 40.29
N HIS A 703 20.39 -53.29 39.83
CA HIS A 703 21.18 -52.35 40.60
C HIS A 703 21.62 -51.18 39.72
N TRP A 704 22.11 -50.11 40.36
CA TRP A 704 22.71 -48.99 39.65
C TRP A 704 24.14 -49.34 39.23
N TYR A 705 24.46 -49.11 37.96
CA TYR A 705 25.82 -49.23 37.44
C TYR A 705 26.10 -48.16 36.40
N GLU A 706 27.37 -47.81 36.23
CA GLU A 706 27.83 -46.90 35.19
C GLU A 706 27.93 -47.66 33.85
N LEU A 707 27.21 -47.18 32.84
CA LEU A 707 27.32 -47.69 31.48
C LEU A 707 28.40 -46.91 30.75
N PRO A 708 29.43 -47.56 30.18
CA PRO A 708 30.49 -46.87 29.45
C PRO A 708 29.92 -46.04 28.28
N ALA A 709 30.02 -44.72 28.39
CA ALA A 709 29.54 -43.78 27.39
C ALA A 709 30.61 -42.73 27.07
N THR A 710 30.67 -42.32 25.80
CA THR A 710 31.43 -41.15 25.38
C THR A 710 30.57 -39.92 25.55
N ILE A 711 30.98 -38.99 26.42
CA ILE A 711 30.29 -37.71 26.64
C ILE A 711 31.09 -36.59 25.98
N SER A 712 30.43 -35.83 25.11
CA SER A 712 31.04 -34.70 24.38
C SER A 712 30.02 -33.57 24.21
N GLY A 713 30.32 -32.41 24.80
CA GLY A 713 29.40 -31.27 24.79
C GLY A 713 28.07 -31.63 25.46
N ASN A 714 26.98 -31.55 24.70
CA ASN A 714 25.63 -31.90 25.15
C ASN A 714 25.20 -33.32 24.73
N GLN A 715 26.14 -34.21 24.37
CA GLN A 715 25.82 -35.54 23.83
C GLN A 715 26.43 -36.67 24.65
N ALA A 716 25.66 -37.74 24.83
CA ALA A 716 26.12 -39.03 25.34
C ALA A 716 25.95 -40.11 24.25
N THR A 717 27.03 -40.85 23.96
CA THR A 717 27.05 -41.89 22.93
C THR A 717 27.59 -43.21 23.48
N PHE A 718 26.88 -44.31 23.26
CA PHE A 718 27.30 -45.65 23.66
C PHE A 718 26.73 -46.73 22.74
N THR A 719 27.31 -47.92 22.78
CA THR A 719 26.89 -49.07 21.97
C THR A 719 26.19 -50.11 22.82
N LEU A 720 25.07 -50.63 22.33
CA LEU A 720 24.31 -51.72 22.95
C LEU A 720 24.25 -52.92 22.00
N THR A 721 24.22 -54.11 22.59
CA THR A 721 24.00 -55.37 21.88
C THR A 721 22.89 -56.12 22.61
N ASP A 722 21.96 -56.69 21.86
CA ASP A 722 20.86 -57.52 22.37
C ASP A 722 21.41 -58.71 23.17
N GLY A 723 20.97 -58.84 24.43
CA GLY A 723 21.53 -59.76 25.43
C GLY A 723 22.87 -59.36 26.07
N GLY A 724 23.37 -58.16 25.80
CA GLY A 724 24.65 -57.64 26.32
C GLY A 724 24.51 -56.69 27.52
N LEU A 725 25.64 -56.15 27.98
CA LEU A 725 25.64 -55.11 29.02
C LEU A 725 24.86 -53.88 28.53
N GLY A 726 23.89 -53.42 29.33
CA GLY A 726 23.01 -52.31 28.97
C GLY A 726 21.62 -52.77 28.50
N ASP A 727 21.42 -54.07 28.29
CA ASP A 727 20.10 -54.68 28.08
C ASP A 727 19.56 -55.30 29.37
N ASP A 728 18.37 -54.89 29.81
CA ASP A 728 17.89 -55.17 31.18
C ASP A 728 17.54 -56.64 31.46
N ASP A 729 17.21 -57.41 30.42
CA ASP A 729 16.91 -58.84 30.57
C ASP A 729 18.10 -59.77 30.26
N LEU A 730 19.20 -59.23 29.72
CA LEU A 730 20.41 -59.95 29.29
C LEU A 730 20.12 -61.13 28.35
N THR A 731 19.00 -61.10 27.61
CA THR A 731 18.55 -62.18 26.73
C THR A 731 18.53 -61.69 25.28
N ALA A 732 19.29 -62.35 24.40
CA ALA A 732 19.26 -62.06 22.97
C ALA A 732 17.93 -62.50 22.33
N ASN A 733 16.93 -61.62 22.33
CA ASN A 733 15.55 -61.88 21.88
C ASN A 733 15.07 -60.95 20.77
N GLY A 734 15.97 -60.12 20.23
CA GLY A 734 15.69 -59.12 19.22
C GLY A 734 15.17 -57.80 19.78
N ALA A 735 15.19 -57.61 21.11
CA ALA A 735 14.75 -56.40 21.78
C ALA A 735 15.74 -55.97 22.88
N ILE A 736 15.99 -54.66 22.96
CA ILE A 736 16.86 -54.07 24.00
C ILE A 736 16.02 -53.16 24.88
N VAL A 737 16.06 -53.39 26.20
CA VAL A 737 15.36 -52.56 27.20
C VAL A 737 16.36 -51.77 28.03
N ASP A 738 16.19 -50.44 28.04
CA ASP A 738 17.09 -49.55 28.76
C ASP A 738 16.38 -48.48 29.60
N ASP A 739 16.96 -48.21 30.77
CA ASP A 739 16.53 -47.19 31.73
C ASP A 739 17.79 -46.49 32.28
N GLY A 740 18.25 -45.43 31.61
CA GLY A 740 19.51 -44.78 31.98
C GLY A 740 19.55 -43.29 31.69
N GLY A 741 20.47 -42.56 32.31
CA GLY A 741 20.59 -41.12 32.11
C GLY A 741 21.92 -40.54 32.59
N PRO A 742 22.25 -39.32 32.15
CA PRO A 742 23.47 -38.63 32.57
C PRO A 742 23.29 -38.12 33.99
N SER A 743 24.34 -38.29 34.77
CA SER A 743 24.43 -37.83 36.15
C SER A 743 25.56 -36.81 36.30
N VAL A 744 25.47 -35.98 37.34
CA VAL A 744 26.55 -35.11 37.80
C VAL A 744 26.69 -35.24 39.32
N LEU A 745 27.90 -34.98 39.84
CA LEU A 745 28.12 -34.96 41.28
C LEU A 745 27.34 -33.80 41.92
N ALA A 746 26.54 -34.13 42.93
CA ALA A 746 25.89 -33.17 43.81
C ALA A 746 26.97 -32.42 44.59
N THR A 747 27.39 -31.26 44.10
CA THR A 747 28.23 -30.35 44.88
C THR A 747 27.51 -30.01 46.18
N ALA A 748 28.22 -30.00 47.31
CA ALA A 748 27.66 -29.70 48.62
C ALA A 748 27.01 -28.30 48.60
N VAL A 749 25.69 -28.27 48.42
CA VAL A 749 24.92 -27.04 48.32
C VAL A 749 24.84 -26.41 49.70
N GLY A 750 25.52 -25.28 49.88
CA GLY A 750 25.17 -24.33 50.94
C GLY A 750 23.68 -24.02 50.81
N THR A 751 22.95 -24.19 51.91
CA THR A 751 21.48 -24.08 51.98
C THR A 751 20.94 -22.95 51.09
N PRO A 752 20.06 -23.24 50.11
CA PRO A 752 19.45 -22.18 49.30
C PRO A 752 18.69 -21.24 50.23
N ILE A 753 18.93 -19.93 50.09
CA ILE A 753 18.08 -18.93 50.75
C ILE A 753 16.68 -19.11 50.15
N PRO A 754 15.64 -19.41 50.96
CA PRO A 754 14.29 -19.52 50.43
C PRO A 754 13.91 -18.17 49.81
N THR A 755 13.68 -18.16 48.51
CA THR A 755 13.04 -17.01 47.87
C THR A 755 11.61 -16.92 48.40
N LEU A 756 11.20 -15.71 48.77
CA LEU A 756 9.84 -15.43 49.23
C LEU A 756 8.85 -15.85 48.13
N SER A 757 7.76 -16.52 48.51
CA SER A 757 6.68 -16.86 47.57
C SER A 757 6.12 -15.61 46.92
N GLU A 758 5.50 -15.73 45.74
CA GLU A 758 4.88 -14.58 45.05
C GLU A 758 3.92 -13.81 45.97
N TRP A 759 3.17 -14.52 46.83
CA TRP A 759 2.33 -13.93 47.85
C TRP A 759 3.10 -13.14 48.91
N ALA A 760 4.26 -13.63 49.34
CA ALA A 760 5.09 -12.96 50.32
C ALA A 760 5.84 -11.75 49.72
N LEU A 761 6.19 -11.80 48.42
CA LEU A 761 6.69 -10.64 47.66
C LEU A 761 5.60 -9.56 47.49
N LEU A 762 4.36 -9.98 47.24
CA LEU A 762 3.21 -9.07 47.14
C LEU A 762 2.90 -8.40 48.48
N LEU A 763 2.97 -9.17 49.59
CA LEU A 763 2.85 -8.62 50.95
C LEU A 763 4.02 -7.67 51.30
N LEU A 764 5.24 -7.99 50.88
CA LEU A 764 6.40 -7.11 51.07
C LEU A 764 6.23 -5.81 50.27
N GLY A 765 5.78 -5.89 49.01
CA GLY A 765 5.49 -4.74 48.16
C GLY A 765 4.37 -3.84 48.74
N LEU A 766 3.28 -4.44 49.23
CA LEU A 766 2.20 -3.72 49.89
C LEU A 766 2.65 -3.06 51.21
N SER A 767 3.53 -3.73 51.98
CA SER A 767 4.08 -3.16 53.22
C SER A 767 4.99 -1.96 52.96
N LEU A 768 5.78 -1.99 51.88
CA LEU A 768 6.62 -0.88 51.46
C LEU A 768 5.79 0.30 50.93
N MET A 769 4.72 0.05 50.17
CA MET A 769 3.78 1.10 49.76
C MET A 769 3.07 1.75 50.95
N ALA A 770 2.69 0.97 51.97
CA ALA A 770 2.08 1.50 53.18
C ALA A 770 3.04 2.41 53.99
N MET A 771 4.34 2.07 54.04
CA MET A 771 5.37 2.93 54.66
C MET A 771 5.59 4.23 53.87
N VAL A 772 5.57 4.19 52.53
CA VAL A 772 5.66 5.39 51.69
C VAL A 772 4.41 6.27 51.82
N TRP A 773 3.23 5.68 51.98
CA TRP A 773 1.99 6.42 52.20
C TRP A 773 1.89 7.07 53.59
N GLN A 774 2.52 6.48 54.61
CA GLN A 774 2.59 7.08 55.94
C GLN A 774 3.57 8.27 56.01
N THR A 775 4.63 8.28 55.19
CA THR A 775 5.59 9.40 55.15
C THR A 775 5.10 10.59 54.32
N SER A 776 4.15 10.39 53.39
CA SER A 776 3.59 11.48 52.56
C SER A 776 2.48 12.31 53.25
N LYS A 777 1.87 11.80 54.33
CA LYS A 777 0.86 12.54 55.11
C LYS A 777 1.43 13.46 56.22
N GLY A 778 2.76 13.49 56.39
CA GLY A 778 3.42 14.17 57.52
C GLY A 778 3.92 15.60 57.28
N ARG A 779 3.72 16.24 56.12
CA ARG A 779 4.17 17.62 55.88
C ARG A 779 3.03 18.52 55.40
N THR A 780 2.31 19.10 56.35
CA THR A 780 1.54 20.32 56.11
C THR A 780 1.92 21.40 57.11
N ARG A 781 2.03 22.63 56.56
CA ARG A 781 2.04 23.97 57.20
C ARG A 781 3.40 24.57 57.59
N LEU A 782 3.97 25.31 56.63
CA LEU A 782 4.63 26.59 56.91
C LEU A 782 3.79 27.73 56.30
N PRO A 783 3.62 28.88 57.00
CA PRO A 783 2.70 29.97 56.59
C PRO A 783 3.37 30.97 55.61
N PRO A 784 2.58 31.86 54.96
CA PRO A 784 3.04 32.63 53.81
C PRO A 784 3.55 34.04 54.12
N ARG A 785 4.33 34.56 53.15
CA ARG A 785 4.71 35.96 52.84
C ARG A 785 5.76 36.63 53.73
N THR A 786 6.81 37.18 53.09
CA THR A 786 6.90 38.63 52.78
C THR A 786 7.88 38.91 51.65
N SER A 787 7.52 39.94 50.87
CA SER A 787 8.23 40.68 49.82
C SER A 787 9.68 41.08 50.11
N PHE A 788 10.56 40.96 49.12
CA PHE A 788 11.25 42.06 48.41
C PHE A 788 11.87 41.55 47.11
#